data_AF-A0A3D1XB24-F1
#
_entry.id   AF-A0A3D1XB24-F1
#
_cell.length_a   1.000
_cell.length_b   1.000
_cell.length_c   1.000
_cell.angle_alpha   90.00
_cell.angle_beta   90.00
_cell.angle_gamma   90.00
#
_symmetry.space_group_name_H-M   'P 1'
#
loop_
_entity.id
_entity.type
_entity.pdbx_description
1 polymer ?
#
loop_
_entity_poly.entity_id
_entity_poly.type
_entity_poly.pdbx_seq_one_letter_code
_entity_poly.pdbx_strand_id
1 'polypeptide(L)'
;MKKCLSVLTAALLLLMLCACGSKEPAAPEKQGDAWVNPQFNEYTLTKLRMVGKGDESSGYKVAFFPPETLDGAEGFLVFYSVREFDEVWEYLSSLTREEILTLDKPANRAYVMTDLSYCDGVGNTLNTAQKDLITGDDFTEPGTHYFYAAVFGADGLLSLEKAAQTAYIAPSAGKLRFTREGSVLTGTFASDTEGEIETNYVFLSANGYAAVKEQLSGADRAALDALSGSGCALRFDNAGSTEFLLDLSEQKDLDGNAVDPARCYYVYVASASAETLMGVSYCAERFVTPEALPASSGTIGSGSGILFPNGGAASIGGDRSSIISTSQAIFRGFPDTPRVAVIGASSGSERELWSYFYQDTPSVRSFEHRFADAGFEAVYIPLTAENRDTIGSDAYFASLVSSCHGVYFTGGNQSLGIYALQNADGDWNAVGQAVQDLFARGGFLAGTSAGAHMLGSVCFQDADSHAALTHAKPTEAVLTAAGVVCGEEGALYGGLPCDAAACGAALTFDSHFGARGRLARLCTMQRSGGAAYAVGLDEATGIAVTGGVGTVYGAGTVTVLDNRSAVYGNDDSHFSVSDLRVFVLSAGDQFDFTSGTLIASSAKASPAESAAPEQPEDFLASGSAQTRALLTFALSGEKSIQYPVAADGEEFTLRVEKSDDFSVVSSEKNYAASALSDLPQCAVSGLLLSIS
;
A
#
# COMPACT_ATOMS: atom_id res chain seq x y z
N MET A 1 1.26 -77.24 30.34
CA MET A 1 0.35 -76.21 29.81
C MET A 1 0.53 -74.93 30.62
N LYS A 2 1.61 -74.20 30.33
CA LYS A 2 2.01 -72.95 30.99
C LYS A 2 2.71 -72.13 29.91
N LYS A 3 1.92 -71.36 29.16
CA LYS A 3 2.31 -70.34 28.17
C LYS A 3 0.99 -69.82 27.57
N CYS A 4 0.30 -68.92 28.29
CA CYS A 4 -0.80 -68.09 27.75
C CYS A 4 -1.37 -67.09 28.79
N LEU A 5 -0.59 -66.68 29.81
CA LEU A 5 -1.11 -65.81 30.88
C LEU A 5 -0.24 -64.57 31.17
N SER A 6 0.47 -64.07 30.16
CA SER A 6 1.22 -62.80 30.25
C SER A 6 0.98 -61.86 29.07
N VAL A 7 0.00 -62.14 28.20
CA VAL A 7 -0.30 -61.31 27.00
C VAL A 7 -1.64 -60.56 27.14
N LEU A 8 -2.54 -60.98 28.04
CA LEU A 8 -3.86 -60.35 28.17
C LEU A 8 -3.86 -59.09 29.05
N THR A 9 -2.84 -58.84 29.86
CA THR A 9 -2.77 -57.65 30.74
C THR A 9 -2.04 -56.47 30.11
N ALA A 10 -1.31 -56.67 29.00
CA ALA A 10 -0.68 -55.58 28.24
C ALA A 10 -1.59 -55.01 27.14
N ALA A 11 -2.52 -55.82 26.60
CA ALA A 11 -3.45 -55.37 25.56
C ALA A 11 -4.56 -54.47 26.11
N LEU A 12 -4.93 -54.59 27.39
CA LEU A 12 -5.99 -53.76 27.99
C LEU A 12 -5.49 -52.37 28.43
N LEU A 13 -4.18 -52.17 28.59
CA LEU A 13 -3.60 -50.87 28.93
C LEU A 13 -3.25 -50.03 27.68
N LEU A 14 -3.09 -50.68 26.51
CA LEU A 14 -2.90 -49.99 25.22
C LEU A 14 -4.23 -49.53 24.58
N LEU A 15 -5.37 -50.10 25.00
CA LEU A 15 -6.71 -49.75 24.50
C LEU A 15 -7.40 -48.62 25.30
N MET A 16 -6.73 -48.07 26.33
CA MET A 16 -7.24 -46.92 27.12
C MET A 16 -6.39 -45.64 26.99
N LEU A 17 -5.40 -45.61 26.09
CA LEU A 17 -4.56 -44.42 25.83
C LEU A 17 -4.67 -43.87 24.39
N CYS A 18 -5.59 -44.39 23.56
CA CYS A 18 -5.91 -43.86 22.23
C CYS A 18 -7.35 -43.34 22.15
N ALA A 19 -7.79 -42.62 23.17
CA ALA A 19 -9.04 -41.85 23.17
C ALA A 19 -8.73 -40.39 23.49
N CYS A 20 -7.96 -39.75 22.61
CA CYS A 20 -8.04 -38.31 22.36
C CYS A 20 -8.41 -38.19 20.89
N GLY A 21 -9.65 -37.76 20.64
CA GLY A 21 -10.30 -37.87 19.36
C GLY A 21 -9.71 -36.92 18.34
N SER A 22 -9.17 -37.46 17.25
CA SER A 22 -9.33 -36.84 15.94
C SER A 22 -10.81 -36.99 15.56
N LYS A 23 -11.60 -35.94 15.78
CA LYS A 23 -12.93 -35.86 15.15
C LYS A 23 -12.68 -35.70 13.66
N GLU A 24 -13.07 -36.69 12.86
CA GLU A 24 -13.40 -36.44 11.46
C GLU A 24 -14.44 -35.30 11.42
N PRO A 25 -14.29 -34.29 10.53
CA PRO A 25 -15.31 -33.25 10.41
C PRO A 25 -16.64 -33.89 10.00
N ALA A 26 -17.70 -33.60 10.75
CA ALA A 26 -19.04 -34.09 10.44
C ALA A 26 -19.58 -33.40 9.18
N ALA A 27 -20.32 -34.15 8.35
CA ALA A 27 -20.93 -33.63 7.13
C ALA A 27 -22.05 -32.60 7.41
N PRO A 28 -22.25 -31.60 6.54
CA PRO A 28 -23.23 -30.52 6.75
C PRO A 28 -24.70 -31.00 6.65
N GLU A 29 -25.60 -30.37 7.42
CA GLU A 29 -27.06 -30.57 7.35
C GLU A 29 -27.78 -29.27 6.93
N LYS A 30 -28.77 -29.39 6.04
CA LYS A 30 -29.52 -28.27 5.45
C LYS A 30 -30.77 -27.92 6.29
N GLN A 31 -30.94 -26.66 6.72
CA GLN A 31 -32.18 -26.14 7.32
C GLN A 31 -32.77 -24.99 6.50
N GLY A 32 -33.85 -25.28 5.78
CA GLY A 32 -34.52 -24.29 4.91
C GLY A 32 -33.67 -23.89 3.71
N ASP A 33 -33.70 -22.61 3.34
CA ASP A 33 -32.93 -22.03 2.23
C ASP A 33 -31.50 -21.62 2.62
N ALA A 34 -31.07 -21.91 3.87
CA ALA A 34 -29.74 -21.60 4.39
C ALA A 34 -28.94 -22.87 4.72
N TRP A 35 -27.66 -22.86 4.35
CA TRP A 35 -26.65 -23.79 4.88
C TRP A 35 -26.05 -23.15 6.13
N VAL A 36 -26.16 -23.82 7.27
CA VAL A 36 -25.69 -23.31 8.57
C VAL A 36 -24.47 -24.12 8.96
N ASN A 37 -23.43 -23.43 9.45
CA ASN A 37 -22.26 -24.01 10.10
C ASN A 37 -22.70 -25.15 11.04
N PRO A 38 -22.19 -26.39 10.91
CA PRO A 38 -22.56 -27.51 11.81
C PRO A 38 -22.17 -27.25 13.27
N GLN A 39 -21.45 -26.17 13.55
CA GLN A 39 -21.15 -25.70 14.90
C GLN A 39 -21.35 -24.18 14.99
N PHE A 40 -22.44 -23.74 15.62
CA PHE A 40 -22.29 -22.59 16.51
C PHE A 40 -21.29 -23.02 17.59
N ASN A 41 -20.01 -22.76 17.35
CA ASN A 41 -18.95 -22.91 18.34
C ASN A 41 -18.49 -21.55 18.82
N GLU A 42 -17.67 -21.55 19.85
CA GLU A 42 -17.13 -20.35 20.49
C GLU A 42 -16.29 -19.46 19.53
N TYR A 43 -15.90 -19.97 18.35
CA TYR A 43 -15.16 -19.27 17.28
C TYR A 43 -16.06 -18.74 16.15
N THR A 44 -17.39 -18.81 16.28
CA THR A 44 -18.34 -18.31 15.27
C THR A 44 -18.25 -16.79 15.13
N LEU A 45 -17.91 -16.29 13.94
CA LEU A 45 -17.86 -14.83 13.68
C LEU A 45 -19.26 -14.23 13.73
N THR A 46 -19.39 -13.04 14.32
CA THR A 46 -20.71 -12.39 14.44
C THR A 46 -20.87 -11.23 13.45
N LYS A 47 -22.10 -11.06 12.94
CA LYS A 47 -22.52 -9.95 12.08
C LYS A 47 -21.65 -9.74 10.81
N LEU A 48 -21.13 -10.83 10.24
CA LEU A 48 -20.44 -10.82 8.95
C LEU A 48 -21.37 -10.21 7.88
N ARG A 49 -20.93 -9.11 7.28
CA ARG A 49 -21.70 -8.42 6.24
C ARG A 49 -20.79 -7.66 5.30
N MET A 50 -21.27 -7.48 4.07
CA MET A 50 -20.67 -6.47 3.20
C MET A 50 -21.06 -5.07 3.71
N VAL A 51 -20.07 -4.24 4.03
CA VAL A 51 -20.26 -2.85 4.50
C VAL A 51 -19.95 -1.80 3.44
N GLY A 52 -19.36 -2.22 2.33
CA GLY A 52 -19.16 -1.42 1.13
C GLY A 52 -19.42 -2.30 -0.09
N LYS A 53 -20.35 -1.86 -0.93
CA LYS A 53 -20.58 -2.49 -2.23
C LYS A 53 -19.60 -1.83 -3.20
N GLY A 54 -18.49 -2.48 -3.47
CA GLY A 54 -17.62 -2.05 -4.56
C GLY A 54 -18.41 -2.11 -5.86
N ASP A 55 -18.28 -1.08 -6.69
CA ASP A 55 -18.12 -1.37 -8.11
C ASP A 55 -16.76 -2.08 -8.28
N GLU A 56 -16.52 -2.71 -9.43
CA GLU A 56 -15.29 -3.47 -9.72
C GLU A 56 -13.98 -2.65 -9.58
N SER A 57 -14.08 -1.34 -9.28
CA SER A 57 -13.01 -0.35 -9.13
C SER A 57 -12.77 0.18 -7.70
N SER A 58 -13.50 -0.29 -6.68
CA SER A 58 -13.34 0.21 -5.30
C SER A 58 -13.11 -0.89 -4.25
N GLY A 59 -13.07 -2.15 -4.69
CA GLY A 59 -12.98 -3.32 -3.83
C GLY A 59 -14.26 -3.56 -3.02
N TYR A 60 -14.48 -4.80 -2.62
CA TYR A 60 -15.61 -5.17 -1.76
C TYR A 60 -15.19 -5.09 -0.30
N LYS A 61 -15.99 -4.48 0.56
CA LYS A 61 -15.66 -4.43 1.99
C LYS A 61 -16.48 -5.41 2.80
N VAL A 62 -15.80 -6.29 3.51
CA VAL A 62 -16.40 -7.27 4.41
C VAL A 62 -16.06 -6.89 5.84
N ALA A 63 -17.07 -6.73 6.69
CA ALA A 63 -16.88 -6.48 8.12
C ALA A 63 -17.48 -7.61 8.92
N PHE A 64 -16.82 -7.93 10.03
CA PHE A 64 -17.26 -8.92 11.02
C PHE A 64 -16.82 -8.46 12.41
N PHE A 65 -17.49 -8.99 13.42
CA PHE A 65 -17.15 -8.81 14.82
C PHE A 65 -16.49 -10.09 15.37
N PRO A 66 -15.79 -10.01 16.52
CA PRO A 66 -15.06 -11.15 17.03
C PRO A 66 -16.02 -12.29 17.38
N PRO A 67 -15.51 -13.51 17.45
CA PRO A 67 -16.20 -14.64 18.07
C PRO A 67 -16.33 -14.47 19.60
N GLU A 68 -17.03 -15.40 20.27
CA GLU A 68 -17.23 -15.33 21.73
C GLU A 68 -15.93 -15.53 22.52
N THR A 69 -14.96 -16.25 21.96
CA THR A 69 -13.60 -16.38 22.48
C THR A 69 -12.56 -16.27 21.38
N LEU A 70 -11.38 -15.73 21.72
CA LEU A 70 -10.20 -15.71 20.87
C LEU A 70 -9.12 -16.69 21.37
N ASP A 71 -9.35 -17.37 22.49
CA ASP A 71 -8.39 -18.34 23.05
C ASP A 71 -8.14 -19.45 22.02
N GLY A 72 -6.90 -19.59 21.54
CA GLY A 72 -6.54 -20.60 20.52
C GLY A 72 -6.78 -20.18 19.07
N ALA A 73 -7.38 -19.01 18.82
CA ALA A 73 -7.37 -18.38 17.51
C ALA A 73 -6.02 -17.71 17.27
N GLU A 74 -5.49 -17.84 16.06
CA GLU A 74 -4.24 -17.20 15.63
C GLU A 74 -4.45 -16.18 14.52
N GLY A 75 -5.65 -16.14 13.94
CA GLY A 75 -6.01 -15.12 12.97
C GLY A 75 -7.36 -15.34 12.30
N PHE A 76 -7.67 -14.40 11.41
CA PHE A 76 -8.84 -14.39 10.55
C PHE A 76 -8.44 -14.51 9.09
N LEU A 77 -9.31 -15.10 8.27
CA LEU A 77 -9.26 -15.00 6.82
C LEU A 77 -10.46 -14.22 6.32
N VAL A 78 -10.28 -13.39 5.30
CA VAL A 78 -11.39 -12.85 4.51
C VAL A 78 -11.08 -13.02 3.04
N PHE A 79 -12.03 -13.57 2.30
CA PHE A 79 -11.84 -13.94 0.91
C PHE A 79 -13.18 -14.01 0.19
N TYR A 80 -13.11 -14.36 -1.08
CA TYR A 80 -14.27 -14.70 -1.89
C TYR A 80 -14.02 -16.02 -2.63
N SER A 81 -15.10 -16.63 -3.11
CA SER A 81 -15.02 -17.68 -4.12
C SER A 81 -16.27 -17.74 -4.98
N VAL A 82 -16.16 -18.21 -6.21
CA VAL A 82 -17.28 -18.65 -7.07
C VAL A 82 -17.89 -19.97 -6.59
N ARG A 83 -17.22 -20.64 -5.63
CA ARG A 83 -17.65 -21.89 -5.02
C ARG A 83 -18.53 -21.66 -3.81
N GLU A 84 -19.45 -22.60 -3.58
CA GLU A 84 -20.40 -22.53 -2.47
C GLU A 84 -19.78 -22.98 -1.14
N PHE A 85 -20.49 -22.76 -0.04
CA PHE A 85 -19.98 -22.96 1.32
C PHE A 85 -19.30 -24.33 1.54
N ASP A 86 -19.90 -25.43 1.05
CA ASP A 86 -19.39 -26.78 1.30
C ASP A 86 -18.03 -27.02 0.66
N GLU A 87 -17.83 -26.55 -0.58
CA GLU A 87 -16.56 -26.66 -1.30
C GLU A 87 -15.46 -25.83 -0.62
N VAL A 88 -15.81 -24.63 -0.13
CA VAL A 88 -14.90 -23.76 0.63
C VAL A 88 -14.54 -24.37 1.97
N TRP A 89 -15.51 -24.92 2.68
CA TRP A 89 -15.30 -25.60 3.96
C TRP A 89 -14.35 -26.79 3.79
N GLU A 90 -14.62 -27.65 2.80
CA GLU A 90 -13.79 -28.82 2.51
C GLU A 90 -12.35 -28.43 2.15
N TYR A 91 -12.19 -27.42 1.28
CA TYR A 91 -10.88 -26.90 0.90
C TYR A 91 -10.10 -26.38 2.11
N LEU A 92 -10.64 -25.42 2.85
CA LEU A 92 -9.92 -24.81 3.98
C LEU A 92 -9.68 -25.80 5.14
N SER A 93 -10.62 -26.71 5.39
CA SER A 93 -10.45 -27.74 6.43
C SER A 93 -9.35 -28.75 6.08
N SER A 94 -8.95 -28.84 4.81
CA SER A 94 -7.85 -29.69 4.37
C SER A 94 -6.47 -29.05 4.56
N LEU A 95 -6.42 -27.73 4.80
CA LEU A 95 -5.18 -26.98 4.91
C LEU A 95 -4.67 -26.97 6.35
N THR A 96 -3.36 -27.11 6.48
CA THR A 96 -2.63 -26.81 7.71
C THR A 96 -2.56 -25.30 7.95
N ARG A 97 -2.22 -24.90 9.18
CA ARG A 97 -1.94 -23.49 9.52
C ARG A 97 -0.92 -22.86 8.56
N GLU A 98 0.18 -23.55 8.25
CA GLU A 98 1.20 -23.03 7.35
C GLU A 98 0.65 -22.79 5.94
N GLU A 99 -0.15 -23.71 5.41
CA GLU A 99 -0.78 -23.56 4.10
C GLU A 99 -1.82 -22.44 4.08
N ILE A 100 -2.59 -22.27 5.16
CA ILE A 100 -3.54 -21.15 5.33
C ILE A 100 -2.82 -19.81 5.23
N LEU A 101 -1.67 -19.65 5.90
CA LEU A 101 -0.88 -18.42 5.83
C LEU A 101 -0.38 -18.12 4.42
N THR A 102 -0.14 -19.15 3.59
CA THR A 102 0.27 -18.95 2.18
C THR A 102 -0.84 -18.49 1.25
N LEU A 103 -2.11 -18.54 1.69
CA LEU A 103 -3.26 -18.08 0.89
C LEU A 103 -3.26 -16.56 0.69
N ASP A 104 -2.63 -15.78 1.58
CA ASP A 104 -2.56 -14.33 1.44
C ASP A 104 -1.57 -13.92 0.37
N LYS A 105 -0.29 -13.88 0.68
CA LYS A 105 0.72 -13.45 -0.28
C LYS A 105 1.78 -14.53 -0.40
N PRO A 106 2.16 -14.97 -1.62
CA PRO A 106 1.87 -14.37 -2.94
C PRO A 106 0.63 -14.93 -3.66
N ALA A 107 -0.09 -15.90 -3.08
CA ALA A 107 -1.20 -16.55 -3.76
C ALA A 107 -2.34 -15.57 -4.09
N ASN A 108 -2.48 -14.52 -3.27
CA ASN A 108 -3.52 -13.50 -3.30
C ASN A 108 -4.92 -14.10 -3.25
N ARG A 109 -5.11 -15.22 -2.56
CA ARG A 109 -6.36 -16.01 -2.51
C ARG A 109 -7.25 -15.71 -1.29
N ALA A 110 -6.66 -15.22 -0.20
CA ALA A 110 -7.38 -14.81 1.01
C ALA A 110 -6.60 -13.76 1.79
N TYR A 111 -7.21 -12.68 2.26
CA TYR A 111 -6.53 -11.75 3.15
C TYR A 111 -6.43 -12.39 4.55
N VAL A 112 -5.22 -12.56 5.06
CA VAL A 112 -4.98 -13.24 6.34
C VAL A 112 -4.56 -12.21 7.39
N MET A 113 -5.32 -12.12 8.47
CA MET A 113 -5.12 -11.18 9.57
C MET A 113 -4.71 -11.96 10.81
N THR A 114 -3.44 -11.85 11.22
CA THR A 114 -2.95 -12.44 12.47
C THR A 114 -3.09 -11.50 13.67
N ASP A 115 -3.27 -10.20 13.43
CA ASP A 115 -3.67 -9.24 14.46
C ASP A 115 -5.16 -9.43 14.78
N LEU A 116 -5.45 -9.97 15.95
CA LEU A 116 -6.80 -10.28 16.40
C LEU A 116 -7.65 -9.04 16.71
N SER A 117 -7.08 -7.83 16.66
CA SER A 117 -7.83 -6.57 16.81
C SER A 117 -8.65 -6.19 15.56
N TYR A 118 -8.40 -6.84 14.41
CA TYR A 118 -9.04 -6.56 13.10
C TYR A 118 -10.51 -6.97 12.95
N CYS A 119 -11.18 -7.34 14.05
CA CYS A 119 -12.58 -7.75 14.12
C CYS A 119 -13.47 -6.71 14.83
N ASP A 120 -13.19 -5.42 14.67
CA ASP A 120 -13.93 -4.31 15.31
C ASP A 120 -15.21 -3.88 14.57
N GLY A 121 -15.53 -4.54 13.45
CA GLY A 121 -16.65 -4.22 12.58
C GLY A 121 -16.37 -3.10 11.58
N VAL A 122 -15.14 -2.60 11.49
CA VAL A 122 -14.64 -1.77 10.39
C VAL A 122 -14.39 -2.69 9.19
N GLY A 123 -14.85 -2.28 8.01
CA GLY A 123 -14.80 -3.14 6.81
C GLY A 123 -13.38 -3.36 6.30
N ASN A 124 -13.00 -4.63 6.16
CA ASN A 124 -11.78 -5.08 5.49
C ASN A 124 -11.99 -5.09 3.97
N THR A 125 -11.07 -4.49 3.23
CA THR A 125 -11.20 -4.33 1.77
C THR A 125 -10.63 -5.55 1.06
N LEU A 126 -11.51 -6.29 0.39
CA LEU A 126 -11.16 -7.27 -0.64
C LEU A 126 -10.99 -6.51 -1.96
N ASN A 127 -9.74 -6.33 -2.38
CA ASN A 127 -9.46 -5.70 -3.66
C ASN A 127 -9.83 -6.65 -4.81
N THR A 128 -10.12 -6.10 -5.99
CA THR A 128 -10.46 -6.90 -7.17
C THR A 128 -9.26 -7.58 -7.83
N ALA A 129 -8.04 -7.33 -7.33
CA ALA A 129 -6.84 -8.07 -7.72
C ALA A 129 -6.71 -9.40 -6.97
N GLN A 130 -7.47 -9.60 -5.88
CA GLN A 130 -7.56 -10.86 -5.16
C GLN A 130 -8.05 -11.95 -6.13
N LYS A 131 -7.55 -13.17 -5.92
CA LYS A 131 -7.85 -14.38 -6.67
C LYS A 131 -8.82 -15.25 -5.90
N ASP A 132 -9.57 -16.06 -6.63
CA ASP A 132 -10.57 -16.95 -6.09
C ASP A 132 -9.86 -17.92 -5.16
N LEU A 133 -10.42 -18.11 -3.97
CA LEU A 133 -9.80 -18.97 -2.96
C LEU A 133 -9.43 -20.35 -3.53
N ILE A 134 -10.36 -20.97 -4.27
CA ILE A 134 -10.24 -22.36 -4.72
C ILE A 134 -9.63 -22.40 -6.13
N THR A 135 -10.25 -21.72 -7.09
CA THR A 135 -9.82 -21.82 -8.49
C THR A 135 -8.50 -21.10 -8.73
N GLY A 136 -8.25 -20.02 -7.97
CA GLY A 136 -7.09 -19.15 -8.18
C GLY A 136 -7.22 -18.24 -9.39
N ASP A 137 -8.40 -18.14 -9.98
CA ASP A 137 -8.68 -17.21 -11.06
C ASP A 137 -8.95 -15.81 -10.50
N ASP A 138 -8.86 -14.77 -11.34
CA ASP A 138 -9.01 -13.39 -10.89
C ASP A 138 -10.45 -13.11 -10.42
N PHE A 139 -10.64 -12.17 -9.48
CA PHE A 139 -11.98 -11.79 -8.97
C PHE A 139 -12.95 -11.45 -10.07
N THR A 140 -12.46 -11.06 -11.24
CA THR A 140 -13.27 -10.54 -12.34
C THR A 140 -13.72 -11.61 -13.32
N GLU A 141 -13.44 -12.89 -13.04
CA GLU A 141 -14.02 -13.98 -13.81
C GLU A 141 -15.56 -13.97 -13.71
N PRO A 142 -16.26 -14.50 -14.70
CA PRO A 142 -17.72 -14.53 -14.69
C PRO A 142 -18.28 -15.44 -13.59
N GLY A 143 -19.32 -14.98 -12.89
CA GLY A 143 -20.07 -15.80 -11.95
C GLY A 143 -20.55 -15.06 -10.71
N THR A 144 -21.28 -15.79 -9.88
CA THR A 144 -21.66 -15.33 -8.53
C THR A 144 -20.50 -15.57 -7.58
N HIS A 145 -19.91 -14.50 -7.09
CA HIS A 145 -18.87 -14.49 -6.08
C HIS A 145 -19.51 -14.38 -4.71
N TYR A 146 -19.17 -15.34 -3.87
CA TYR A 146 -19.57 -15.44 -2.48
C TYR A 146 -18.44 -14.96 -1.59
N PHE A 147 -18.77 -14.19 -0.56
CA PHE A 147 -17.78 -13.63 0.35
C PHE A 147 -17.78 -14.38 1.67
N TYR A 148 -16.60 -14.61 2.22
CA TYR A 148 -16.41 -15.42 3.41
C TYR A 148 -15.47 -14.76 4.40
N ALA A 149 -15.63 -15.13 5.66
CA ALA A 149 -14.62 -14.92 6.67
C ALA A 149 -14.44 -16.20 7.50
N ALA A 150 -13.22 -16.49 7.92
CA ALA A 150 -12.90 -17.67 8.71
C ALA A 150 -11.99 -17.33 9.89
N VAL A 151 -12.00 -18.19 10.90
CA VAL A 151 -11.04 -18.17 12.02
C VAL A 151 -10.14 -19.39 11.87
N PHE A 152 -8.84 -19.24 12.08
CA PHE A 152 -7.90 -20.36 12.12
C PHE A 152 -7.04 -20.31 13.39
N GLY A 153 -6.49 -21.46 13.77
CA GLY A 153 -5.59 -21.61 14.89
C GLY A 153 -4.46 -22.59 14.56
N ALA A 154 -3.75 -23.04 15.59
CA ALA A 154 -2.54 -23.85 15.45
C ALA A 154 -2.73 -25.12 14.59
N ASP A 155 -3.92 -25.74 14.68
CA ASP A 155 -4.25 -27.00 13.99
C ASP A 155 -5.03 -26.81 12.67
N GLY A 156 -5.18 -25.57 12.18
CA GLY A 156 -5.90 -25.25 10.94
C GLY A 156 -7.21 -24.49 11.16
N LEU A 157 -8.19 -24.70 10.29
CA LEU A 157 -9.47 -23.98 10.29
C LEU A 157 -10.30 -24.26 11.57
N LEU A 158 -10.74 -23.19 12.25
CA LEU A 158 -11.58 -23.26 13.45
C LEU A 158 -13.05 -22.94 13.16
N SER A 159 -13.31 -21.99 12.25
CA SER A 159 -14.67 -21.63 11.81
C SER A 159 -14.66 -20.99 10.42
N LEU A 160 -15.82 -21.01 9.75
CA LEU A 160 -16.06 -20.39 8.45
C LEU A 160 -17.48 -19.83 8.42
N GLU A 161 -17.60 -18.58 8.00
CA GLU A 161 -18.86 -17.87 7.84
C GLU A 161 -18.96 -17.30 6.43
N LYS A 162 -20.17 -17.36 5.85
CA LYS A 162 -20.50 -16.81 4.54
C LYS A 162 -21.34 -15.54 4.71
N ALA A 163 -20.95 -14.46 4.05
CA ALA A 163 -21.75 -13.25 4.03
C ALA A 163 -23.06 -13.48 3.27
N ALA A 164 -24.15 -12.87 3.73
CA ALA A 164 -25.45 -13.01 3.08
C ALA A 164 -25.50 -12.35 1.68
N GLN A 165 -24.65 -11.35 1.44
CA GLN A 165 -24.56 -10.67 0.17
C GLN A 165 -23.56 -11.35 -0.78
N THR A 166 -23.86 -11.32 -2.07
CA THR A 166 -23.01 -11.82 -3.16
C THR A 166 -22.70 -10.72 -4.17
N ALA A 167 -21.67 -10.93 -4.98
CA ALA A 167 -21.38 -10.10 -6.15
C ALA A 167 -21.48 -10.96 -7.41
N TYR A 168 -22.34 -10.58 -8.35
CA TYR A 168 -22.39 -11.22 -9.65
C TYR A 168 -21.55 -10.43 -10.65
N ILE A 169 -20.63 -11.13 -11.31
CA ILE A 169 -19.83 -10.59 -12.40
C ILE A 169 -20.28 -11.30 -13.67
N ALA A 170 -20.69 -10.50 -14.63
CA ALA A 170 -21.27 -11.03 -15.85
C ALA A 170 -20.16 -11.51 -16.82
N PRO A 171 -20.46 -12.52 -17.65
CA PRO A 171 -19.48 -13.09 -18.56
C PRO A 171 -18.95 -12.08 -19.57
N SER A 172 -17.62 -12.07 -19.73
CA SER A 172 -16.92 -11.22 -20.70
C SER A 172 -15.82 -12.00 -21.41
N ALA A 173 -15.37 -11.49 -22.56
CA ALA A 173 -14.28 -12.05 -23.32
C ALA A 173 -12.93 -11.83 -22.61
N GLY A 174 -12.38 -12.87 -21.99
CA GLY A 174 -11.09 -12.84 -21.28
C GLY A 174 -9.85 -13.07 -22.18
N LYS A 175 -8.66 -12.96 -21.57
CA LYS A 175 -7.34 -13.24 -22.20
C LYS A 175 -7.00 -12.40 -23.44
N LEU A 176 -7.45 -11.15 -23.50
CA LEU A 176 -7.06 -10.22 -24.55
C LEU A 176 -5.53 -10.05 -24.59
N ARG A 177 -4.95 -10.26 -25.76
CA ARG A 177 -3.53 -9.99 -26.07
C ARG A 177 -3.44 -9.29 -27.41
N PHE A 178 -2.48 -8.38 -27.56
CA PHE A 178 -2.28 -7.70 -28.84
C PHE A 178 -0.84 -7.22 -29.02
N THR A 179 -0.50 -6.96 -30.27
CA THR A 179 0.75 -6.33 -30.71
C THR A 179 0.43 -5.22 -31.72
N ARG A 180 1.36 -4.29 -31.89
CA ARG A 180 1.24 -3.17 -32.82
C ARG A 180 2.45 -3.17 -33.75
N GLU A 181 2.19 -3.01 -35.05
CA GLU A 181 3.20 -2.72 -36.07
C GLU A 181 2.71 -1.56 -36.94
N GLY A 182 3.33 -0.38 -36.82
CA GLY A 182 2.87 0.82 -37.51
C GLY A 182 1.48 1.25 -37.06
N SER A 183 0.55 1.38 -38.01
CA SER A 183 -0.87 1.65 -37.72
C SER A 183 -1.67 0.38 -37.47
N VAL A 184 -1.10 -0.81 -37.58
CA VAL A 184 -1.88 -2.05 -37.49
C VAL A 184 -1.74 -2.66 -36.10
N LEU A 185 -2.87 -2.86 -35.45
CA LEU A 185 -3.00 -3.63 -34.21
C LEU A 185 -3.49 -5.03 -34.55
N THR A 186 -2.78 -6.06 -34.11
CA THR A 186 -3.21 -7.46 -34.25
C THR A 186 -3.31 -8.09 -32.88
N GLY A 187 -4.42 -8.77 -32.60
CA GLY A 187 -4.62 -9.38 -31.30
C GLY A 187 -5.61 -10.53 -31.31
N THR A 188 -5.75 -11.13 -30.13
CA THR A 188 -6.60 -12.28 -29.88
C THR A 188 -7.30 -12.14 -28.54
N PHE A 189 -8.52 -12.64 -28.42
CA PHE A 189 -9.19 -12.83 -27.14
C PHE A 189 -9.90 -14.18 -27.11
N ALA A 190 -10.19 -14.68 -25.91
CA ALA A 190 -11.01 -15.86 -25.68
C ALA A 190 -12.38 -15.43 -25.17
N SER A 191 -13.42 -16.21 -25.45
CA SER A 191 -14.75 -15.94 -24.94
C SER A 191 -15.43 -17.24 -24.51
N ASP A 192 -16.33 -17.13 -23.53
CA ASP A 192 -17.12 -18.26 -23.09
C ASP A 192 -18.18 -18.60 -24.15
N THR A 193 -18.12 -19.84 -24.66
CA THR A 193 -19.06 -20.36 -25.66
C THR A 193 -20.23 -21.14 -25.08
N GLU A 194 -20.20 -21.44 -23.78
CA GLU A 194 -21.28 -22.16 -23.09
C GLU A 194 -22.29 -21.20 -22.43
N GLY A 195 -21.93 -19.91 -22.30
CA GLY A 195 -22.79 -18.85 -21.75
C GLY A 195 -23.70 -18.13 -22.77
N GLU A 196 -24.34 -17.05 -22.32
CA GLU A 196 -25.31 -16.25 -23.12
C GLU A 196 -24.65 -15.25 -24.08
N ILE A 197 -23.32 -15.24 -24.19
CA ILE A 197 -22.61 -14.33 -25.11
C ILE A 197 -22.86 -14.77 -26.56
N GLU A 198 -23.41 -13.87 -27.37
CA GLU A 198 -23.62 -14.09 -28.81
C GLU A 198 -22.63 -13.32 -29.67
N THR A 199 -22.07 -12.22 -29.16
CA THR A 199 -21.19 -11.35 -29.95
C THR A 199 -20.26 -10.56 -29.05
N ASN A 200 -19.06 -10.31 -29.57
CA ASN A 200 -18.02 -9.51 -28.95
C ASN A 200 -17.69 -8.29 -29.81
N TYR A 201 -17.21 -7.23 -29.16
CA TYR A 201 -16.83 -5.98 -29.79
C TYR A 201 -15.47 -5.54 -29.32
N VAL A 202 -14.51 -5.42 -30.24
CA VAL A 202 -13.18 -4.87 -29.92
C VAL A 202 -13.16 -3.38 -30.25
N PHE A 203 -12.73 -2.56 -29.30
CA PHE A 203 -12.64 -1.11 -29.49
C PHE A 203 -11.49 -0.48 -28.69
N LEU A 204 -11.19 0.77 -29.03
CA LEU A 204 -10.17 1.57 -28.36
C LEU A 204 -10.83 2.62 -27.48
N SER A 205 -10.25 2.89 -26.32
CA SER A 205 -10.65 4.02 -25.49
C SER A 205 -9.43 4.60 -24.79
N ALA A 206 -9.40 5.91 -24.63
CA ALA A 206 -8.39 6.57 -23.81
C ALA A 206 -8.84 6.72 -22.35
N ASN A 207 -10.07 6.32 -22.04
CA ASN A 207 -10.63 6.30 -20.71
C ASN A 207 -10.37 4.93 -20.06
N GLY A 208 -10.15 4.94 -18.75
CA GLY A 208 -9.91 3.73 -17.96
C GLY A 208 -11.18 2.91 -17.75
N TYR A 209 -11.01 1.75 -17.11
CA TYR A 209 -12.03 0.71 -17.00
C TYR A 209 -13.38 1.21 -16.45
N ALA A 210 -13.36 1.91 -15.31
CA ALA A 210 -14.58 2.39 -14.65
C ALA A 210 -15.39 3.34 -15.55
N ALA A 211 -14.72 4.26 -16.23
CA ALA A 211 -15.34 5.22 -17.15
C ALA A 211 -15.96 4.51 -18.37
N VAL A 212 -15.26 3.55 -18.97
CA VAL A 212 -15.78 2.78 -20.10
C VAL A 212 -17.01 1.96 -19.68
N LYS A 213 -16.97 1.34 -18.49
CA LYS A 213 -18.11 0.59 -17.96
C LYS A 213 -19.31 1.49 -17.71
N GLU A 214 -19.11 2.67 -17.16
CA GLU A 214 -20.18 3.66 -16.96
C GLU A 214 -20.77 4.12 -18.30
N GLN A 215 -19.93 4.42 -19.28
CA GLN A 215 -20.35 4.85 -20.62
C GLN A 215 -21.18 3.79 -21.35
N LEU A 216 -20.84 2.52 -21.18
CA LEU A 216 -21.56 1.39 -21.79
C LEU A 216 -22.67 0.84 -20.89
N SER A 217 -22.91 1.44 -19.73
CA SER A 217 -23.91 0.98 -18.77
C SER A 217 -25.32 1.03 -19.39
N GLY A 218 -26.01 -0.11 -19.38
CA GLY A 218 -27.34 -0.24 -19.98
C GLY A 218 -27.36 -0.23 -21.50
N ALA A 219 -26.20 -0.34 -22.17
CA ALA A 219 -26.14 -0.50 -23.61
C ALA A 219 -26.80 -1.83 -24.03
N ASP A 220 -27.79 -1.72 -24.92
CA ASP A 220 -28.40 -2.87 -25.57
C ASP A 220 -27.60 -3.31 -26.80
N ARG A 221 -28.02 -4.43 -27.39
CA ARG A 221 -27.44 -4.98 -28.61
C ARG A 221 -27.37 -3.96 -29.76
N ALA A 222 -28.42 -3.15 -29.93
CA ALA A 222 -28.52 -2.20 -31.03
C ALA A 222 -27.55 -1.02 -30.87
N ALA A 223 -27.36 -0.54 -29.65
CA ALA A 223 -26.39 0.52 -29.33
C ALA A 223 -24.96 0.08 -29.64
N LEU A 224 -24.58 -1.15 -29.26
CA LEU A 224 -23.26 -1.69 -29.56
C LEU A 224 -23.05 -1.94 -31.06
N ASP A 225 -24.09 -2.37 -31.79
CA ASP A 225 -24.03 -2.50 -33.26
C ASP A 225 -23.88 -1.15 -33.96
N ALA A 226 -24.48 -0.08 -33.40
CA ALA A 226 -24.29 1.27 -33.91
C ALA A 226 -22.85 1.78 -33.71
N LEU A 227 -22.17 1.41 -32.62
CA LEU A 227 -20.73 1.68 -32.45
C LEU A 227 -19.92 1.00 -33.55
N SER A 228 -20.27 -0.23 -33.91
CA SER A 228 -19.58 -0.91 -35.01
C SER A 228 -19.84 -0.26 -36.37
N GLY A 229 -21.11 0.07 -36.66
CA GLY A 229 -21.48 0.75 -37.90
C GLY A 229 -20.89 2.15 -38.07
N SER A 230 -20.46 2.80 -36.99
CA SER A 230 -19.85 4.14 -37.01
C SER A 230 -18.31 4.13 -37.05
N GLY A 231 -17.70 2.94 -36.99
CA GLY A 231 -16.24 2.74 -36.98
C GLY A 231 -15.60 2.84 -35.59
N CYS A 232 -16.40 2.84 -34.52
CA CYS A 232 -15.90 2.90 -33.13
C CYS A 232 -15.58 1.52 -32.56
N ALA A 233 -16.11 0.43 -33.15
CA ALA A 233 -15.87 -0.94 -32.70
C ALA A 233 -15.87 -1.96 -33.85
N LEU A 234 -15.14 -3.07 -33.68
CA LEU A 234 -15.22 -4.22 -34.57
C LEU A 234 -16.07 -5.32 -33.94
N ARG A 235 -17.12 -5.74 -34.65
CA ARG A 235 -18.06 -6.79 -34.23
C ARG A 235 -17.56 -8.18 -34.64
N PHE A 236 -17.61 -9.14 -33.72
CA PHE A 236 -17.27 -10.54 -33.94
C PHE A 236 -18.35 -11.44 -33.35
N ASP A 237 -18.88 -12.38 -34.13
CA ASP A 237 -19.75 -13.43 -33.57
C ASP A 237 -18.98 -14.22 -32.49
N ASN A 238 -19.68 -14.70 -31.46
CA ASN A 238 -19.01 -15.35 -30.34
C ASN A 238 -18.33 -16.66 -30.74
N ALA A 239 -17.09 -16.85 -30.27
CA ALA A 239 -16.27 -18.01 -30.52
C ALA A 239 -15.29 -18.22 -29.36
N GLY A 240 -14.85 -19.47 -29.16
CA GLY A 240 -13.93 -19.79 -28.07
C GLY A 240 -12.58 -19.07 -28.17
N SER A 241 -12.19 -18.68 -29.38
CA SER A 241 -11.06 -17.80 -29.64
C SER A 241 -11.32 -16.97 -30.90
N THR A 242 -11.00 -15.68 -30.82
CA THR A 242 -11.18 -14.72 -31.91
C THR A 242 -9.89 -13.96 -32.14
N GLU A 243 -9.45 -13.91 -33.40
CA GLU A 243 -8.38 -13.02 -33.85
C GLU A 243 -8.99 -11.74 -34.43
N PHE A 244 -8.34 -10.61 -34.20
CA PHE A 244 -8.74 -9.33 -34.77
C PHE A 244 -7.55 -8.55 -35.32
N LEU A 245 -7.86 -7.68 -36.28
CA LEU A 245 -6.94 -6.72 -36.86
C LEU A 245 -7.64 -5.35 -36.90
N LEU A 246 -7.00 -4.32 -36.35
CA LEU A 246 -7.47 -2.93 -36.40
C LEU A 246 -6.42 -2.07 -37.12
N ASP A 247 -6.83 -1.31 -38.13
CA ASP A 247 -6.02 -0.23 -38.69
C ASP A 247 -6.34 1.07 -37.93
N LEU A 248 -5.42 1.50 -37.09
CA LEU A 248 -5.53 2.71 -36.27
C LEU A 248 -5.71 3.98 -37.12
N SER A 249 -5.37 3.96 -38.41
CA SER A 249 -5.56 5.13 -39.30
C SER A 249 -7.01 5.29 -39.78
N GLU A 250 -7.81 4.22 -39.73
CA GLU A 250 -9.22 4.21 -40.13
C GLU A 250 -10.17 4.09 -38.93
N GLN A 251 -9.65 3.65 -37.79
CA GLN A 251 -10.40 3.40 -36.57
C GLN A 251 -10.75 4.70 -35.83
N LYS A 252 -11.93 4.69 -35.18
CA LYS A 252 -12.28 5.67 -34.15
C LYS A 252 -12.21 5.06 -32.76
N ASP A 253 -11.95 5.90 -31.76
CA ASP A 253 -12.13 5.52 -30.37
C ASP A 253 -13.61 5.41 -29.98
N LEU A 254 -13.88 4.93 -28.77
CA LEU A 254 -15.22 4.71 -28.25
C LEU A 254 -16.08 6.00 -28.27
N ASP A 255 -15.45 7.16 -28.12
CA ASP A 255 -16.09 8.48 -28.14
C ASP A 255 -16.34 9.00 -29.57
N GLY A 256 -15.92 8.26 -30.59
CA GLY A 256 -16.11 8.59 -32.00
C GLY A 256 -15.06 9.53 -32.59
N ASN A 257 -13.97 9.78 -31.88
CA ASN A 257 -12.85 10.57 -32.37
C ASN A 257 -11.91 9.69 -33.21
N ALA A 258 -11.25 10.29 -34.21
CA ALA A 258 -10.16 9.59 -34.90
C ALA A 258 -9.05 9.27 -33.90
N VAL A 259 -8.45 8.08 -34.00
CA VAL A 259 -7.36 7.66 -33.12
C VAL A 259 -6.14 8.58 -33.33
N ASP A 260 -5.70 9.21 -32.25
CA ASP A 260 -4.54 10.11 -32.25
C ASP A 260 -3.24 9.30 -32.03
N PRO A 261 -2.29 9.28 -32.99
CA PRO A 261 -1.03 8.56 -32.83
C PRO A 261 -0.15 9.08 -31.68
N ALA A 262 -0.44 10.27 -31.13
CA ALA A 262 0.27 10.85 -29.99
C ALA A 262 -0.36 10.51 -28.63
N ARG A 263 -1.46 9.75 -28.58
CA ARG A 263 -2.17 9.40 -27.34
C ARG A 263 -2.07 7.89 -27.04
N CYS A 264 -2.09 7.55 -25.75
CA CYS A 264 -2.24 6.16 -25.31
C CYS A 264 -3.71 5.72 -25.35
N TYR A 265 -3.95 4.49 -25.83
CA TYR A 265 -5.27 3.87 -25.79
C TYR A 265 -5.23 2.50 -25.14
N TYR A 266 -6.27 2.22 -24.36
CA TYR A 266 -6.63 0.87 -23.96
C TYR A 266 -7.34 0.16 -25.11
N VAL A 267 -7.19 -1.16 -25.14
CA VAL A 267 -7.95 -2.05 -26.02
C VAL A 267 -8.94 -2.81 -25.16
N TYR A 268 -10.23 -2.66 -25.47
CA TYR A 268 -11.33 -3.28 -24.75
C TYR A 268 -12.04 -4.32 -25.61
N VAL A 269 -12.62 -5.32 -24.95
CA VAL A 269 -13.63 -6.21 -25.53
C VAL A 269 -14.91 -6.09 -24.73
N ALA A 270 -16.00 -5.67 -25.37
CA ALA A 270 -17.35 -5.76 -24.81
C ALA A 270 -18.03 -7.02 -25.33
N SER A 271 -18.60 -7.82 -24.42
CA SER A 271 -19.34 -9.04 -24.73
C SER A 271 -20.82 -8.81 -24.49
N ALA A 272 -21.66 -9.25 -25.42
CA ALA A 272 -23.10 -9.03 -25.37
C ALA A 272 -23.87 -10.31 -25.71
N SER A 273 -25.04 -10.45 -25.10
CA SER A 273 -26.06 -11.42 -25.49
C SER A 273 -26.90 -10.88 -26.66
N ALA A 274 -27.97 -11.60 -27.00
CA ALA A 274 -28.97 -11.14 -27.97
C ALA A 274 -29.58 -9.77 -27.60
N GLU A 275 -29.66 -9.46 -26.30
CA GLU A 275 -30.43 -8.31 -25.80
C GLU A 275 -29.54 -7.21 -25.21
N THR A 276 -28.48 -7.56 -24.47
CA THR A 276 -27.75 -6.58 -23.66
C THR A 276 -26.26 -6.85 -23.56
N LEU A 277 -25.50 -5.81 -23.19
CA LEU A 277 -24.13 -5.94 -22.72
C LEU A 277 -24.07 -6.89 -21.51
N MET A 278 -23.19 -7.88 -21.59
CA MET A 278 -22.87 -8.82 -20.50
C MET A 278 -21.66 -8.31 -19.73
N GLY A 279 -20.55 -7.98 -20.38
CA GLY A 279 -19.38 -7.50 -19.66
C GLY A 279 -18.35 -6.83 -20.54
N VAL A 280 -17.36 -6.21 -19.91
CA VAL A 280 -16.25 -5.53 -20.57
C VAL A 280 -14.95 -6.05 -20.00
N SER A 281 -14.00 -6.38 -20.88
CA SER A 281 -12.67 -6.88 -20.54
C SER A 281 -11.59 -6.06 -21.25
N TYR A 282 -10.38 -6.05 -20.70
CA TYR A 282 -9.24 -5.35 -21.29
C TYR A 282 -7.90 -5.91 -20.81
N CYS A 283 -6.81 -5.52 -21.49
CA CYS A 283 -5.45 -5.90 -21.11
C CYS A 283 -4.83 -4.80 -20.24
N ALA A 284 -4.95 -4.93 -18.91
CA ALA A 284 -4.39 -3.96 -17.94
C ALA A 284 -2.87 -3.81 -18.02
N GLU A 285 -2.18 -4.83 -18.57
CA GLU A 285 -0.73 -4.84 -18.72
C GLU A 285 -0.26 -4.13 -20.00
N ARG A 286 -1.14 -3.68 -20.90
CA ARG A 286 -0.71 -3.21 -22.22
C ARG A 286 -1.58 -2.10 -22.79
N PHE A 287 -0.90 -1.12 -23.35
CA PHE A 287 -1.51 0.02 -24.06
C PHE A 287 -1.09 0.01 -25.52
N VAL A 288 -1.91 0.64 -26.35
CA VAL A 288 -1.45 1.19 -27.62
C VAL A 288 -0.70 2.48 -27.29
N THR A 289 0.63 2.42 -27.25
CA THR A 289 1.49 3.58 -26.96
C THR A 289 1.89 4.32 -28.25
N PRO A 290 2.16 5.63 -28.19
CA PRO A 290 2.74 6.38 -29.29
C PRO A 290 4.10 5.84 -29.75
N GLU A 291 4.37 5.85 -31.06
CA GLU A 291 5.69 5.47 -31.60
C GLU A 291 6.75 6.56 -31.35
N ALA A 292 6.32 7.83 -31.30
CA ALA A 292 7.21 8.95 -31.00
C ALA A 292 7.45 9.03 -29.48
N LEU A 293 8.72 8.90 -29.08
CA LEU A 293 9.11 8.98 -27.68
C LEU A 293 9.16 10.44 -27.20
N PRO A 294 8.61 10.76 -26.02
CA PRO A 294 8.76 12.07 -25.40
C PRO A 294 10.23 12.45 -25.21
N ALA A 295 10.60 13.69 -25.55
CA ALA A 295 11.95 14.20 -25.34
C ALA A 295 12.21 14.43 -23.85
N SER A 296 13.43 14.13 -23.40
CA SER A 296 13.84 14.39 -22.02
C SER A 296 13.86 15.89 -21.71
N SER A 297 13.54 16.25 -20.46
CA SER A 297 13.68 17.62 -19.93
C SER A 297 15.14 18.08 -19.78
N GLY A 298 16.11 17.17 -19.93
CA GLY A 298 17.54 17.48 -19.82
C GLY A 298 18.02 17.63 -18.37
N THR A 299 18.95 18.55 -18.13
CA THR A 299 19.40 18.94 -16.77
C THR A 299 18.38 19.89 -16.15
N ILE A 300 18.02 19.65 -14.89
CA ILE A 300 16.98 20.37 -14.17
C ILE A 300 17.59 21.15 -13.03
N GLY A 301 17.16 22.41 -12.86
CA GLY A 301 17.60 23.26 -11.76
C GLY A 301 19.13 23.37 -11.64
N SER A 302 19.65 23.14 -10.45
CA SER A 302 21.10 23.16 -10.16
C SER A 302 21.84 21.87 -10.56
N GLY A 303 21.12 20.86 -11.05
CA GLY A 303 21.66 19.51 -11.26
C GLY A 303 21.80 18.68 -9.97
N SER A 304 21.31 19.17 -8.83
CA SER A 304 21.24 18.40 -7.58
C SER A 304 19.80 17.96 -7.33
N GLY A 305 19.59 16.65 -7.16
CA GLY A 305 18.27 16.09 -6.90
C GLY A 305 17.69 16.51 -5.54
N ILE A 306 16.37 16.59 -5.46
CA ILE A 306 15.64 16.93 -4.22
C ILE A 306 14.79 15.73 -3.81
N LEU A 307 14.99 15.22 -2.59
CA LEU A 307 14.07 14.27 -1.98
C LEU A 307 13.03 15.02 -1.15
N PHE A 308 11.76 14.67 -1.29
CA PHE A 308 10.69 15.28 -0.52
C PHE A 308 9.67 14.24 0.01
N PRO A 309 10.08 13.43 1.01
CA PRO A 309 9.18 12.51 1.70
C PRO A 309 8.19 13.27 2.60
N ASN A 310 6.93 12.82 2.58
CA ASN A 310 5.81 13.41 3.33
C ASN A 310 5.09 12.36 4.17
N GLY A 311 4.73 12.70 5.40
CA GLY A 311 4.21 11.78 6.41
C GLY A 311 2.78 11.28 6.21
N GLY A 312 2.16 11.44 5.03
CA GLY A 312 0.80 10.96 4.79
C GLY A 312 -0.29 11.97 5.14
N ALA A 313 -1.55 11.63 4.78
CA ALA A 313 -2.74 12.46 4.96
C ALA A 313 -2.61 13.93 4.48
N ALA A 314 -1.66 14.20 3.58
CA ALA A 314 -1.37 15.52 3.08
C ALA A 314 -2.26 15.83 1.87
N SER A 315 -2.81 17.05 1.80
CA SER A 315 -3.46 17.48 0.56
C SER A 315 -2.44 17.89 -0.49
N ILE A 316 -2.58 17.36 -1.71
CA ILE A 316 -2.03 17.94 -2.94
C ILE A 316 -3.06 18.97 -3.42
N GLY A 317 -2.76 20.27 -3.31
CA GLY A 317 -3.67 21.34 -3.75
C GLY A 317 -4.89 21.63 -2.83
N GLY A 318 -5.65 22.67 -3.17
CA GLY A 318 -6.97 22.98 -2.60
C GLY A 318 -7.05 23.86 -1.34
N ASP A 319 -5.99 23.96 -0.53
CA ASP A 319 -5.95 24.87 0.65
C ASP A 319 -4.57 25.55 0.80
N ARG A 320 -4.57 26.81 1.25
CA ARG A 320 -3.37 27.61 1.53
C ARG A 320 -2.48 26.96 2.60
N SER A 321 -3.01 26.04 3.39
CA SER A 321 -2.30 25.31 4.45
C SER A 321 -1.66 23.98 3.99
N SER A 322 -1.84 23.57 2.74
CA SER A 322 -1.31 22.29 2.24
C SER A 322 0.22 22.20 2.29
N ILE A 323 0.74 20.99 2.33
CA ILE A 323 2.19 20.77 2.30
C ILE A 323 2.82 21.31 1.01
N ILE A 324 2.09 21.28 -0.10
CA ILE A 324 2.57 21.81 -1.38
C ILE A 324 2.59 23.35 -1.37
N SER A 325 1.56 24.00 -0.85
CA SER A 325 1.54 25.47 -0.78
C SER A 325 2.65 26.00 0.12
N THR A 326 2.93 25.34 1.24
CA THR A 326 4.01 25.74 2.15
C THR A 326 5.41 25.42 1.59
N SER A 327 5.52 24.49 0.65
CA SER A 327 6.79 24.05 0.06
C SER A 327 7.10 24.62 -1.33
N GLN A 328 6.27 25.55 -1.86
CA GLN A 328 6.50 26.17 -3.17
C GLN A 328 7.89 26.78 -3.37
N ALA A 329 8.55 27.19 -2.28
CA ALA A 329 9.91 27.72 -2.33
C ALA A 329 10.94 26.69 -2.87
N ILE A 330 10.71 25.40 -2.68
CA ILE A 330 11.56 24.31 -3.21
C ILE A 330 11.59 24.37 -4.74
N PHE A 331 10.46 24.70 -5.36
CA PHE A 331 10.27 24.58 -6.80
C PHE A 331 10.66 25.84 -7.59
N ARG A 332 11.24 26.86 -6.95
CA ARG A 332 11.63 28.13 -7.61
C ARG A 332 12.68 27.95 -8.72
N GLY A 333 13.46 26.86 -8.70
CA GLY A 333 14.45 26.52 -9.72
C GLY A 333 13.91 25.73 -10.92
N PHE A 334 12.61 25.42 -10.92
CA PHE A 334 11.94 24.66 -11.97
C PHE A 334 11.19 25.61 -12.93
N PRO A 335 10.74 25.13 -14.10
CA PRO A 335 9.86 25.92 -14.98
C PRO A 335 8.59 26.38 -14.26
N ASP A 336 7.92 27.40 -14.80
CA ASP A 336 6.68 27.96 -14.22
C ASP A 336 5.59 26.91 -13.98
N THR A 337 5.56 25.85 -14.79
CA THR A 337 4.68 24.69 -14.62
C THR A 337 5.50 23.42 -14.74
N PRO A 338 6.07 22.91 -13.63
CA PRO A 338 6.87 21.70 -13.66
C PRO A 338 5.98 20.48 -13.98
N ARG A 339 6.47 19.65 -14.90
CA ARG A 339 5.87 18.35 -15.24
C ARG A 339 6.20 17.29 -14.19
N VAL A 340 5.22 16.54 -13.70
CA VAL A 340 5.37 15.56 -12.61
C VAL A 340 4.79 14.23 -13.03
N ALA A 341 5.62 13.19 -13.10
CA ALA A 341 5.14 11.83 -13.28
C ALA A 341 4.49 11.34 -11.98
N VAL A 342 3.23 10.94 -12.01
CA VAL A 342 2.52 10.38 -10.86
C VAL A 342 2.49 8.86 -11.01
N ILE A 343 3.13 8.17 -10.08
CA ILE A 343 3.21 6.70 -10.05
C ILE A 343 2.37 6.19 -8.87
N GLY A 344 1.30 5.49 -9.22
CA GLY A 344 0.30 4.96 -8.30
C GLY A 344 0.57 3.54 -7.78
N ALA A 345 1.73 2.95 -8.07
CA ALA A 345 2.00 1.52 -7.90
C ALA A 345 1.82 0.98 -6.47
N SER A 346 1.86 1.84 -5.46
CA SER A 346 1.59 1.46 -4.07
C SER A 346 0.10 1.25 -3.77
N SER A 347 -0.81 1.77 -4.60
CA SER A 347 -2.22 1.94 -4.25
C SER A 347 -3.16 0.83 -4.72
N GLY A 348 -2.70 -0.13 -5.53
CA GLY A 348 -3.54 -1.25 -5.99
C GLY A 348 -3.39 -1.56 -7.49
N SER A 349 -4.50 -1.98 -8.11
CA SER A 349 -4.56 -2.44 -9.50
C SER A 349 -4.68 -1.28 -10.50
N GLU A 350 -4.35 -1.54 -11.76
CA GLU A 350 -4.39 -0.52 -12.81
C GLU A 350 -5.82 0.03 -13.04
N ARG A 351 -6.85 -0.79 -12.78
CA ARG A 351 -8.29 -0.45 -12.91
C ARG A 351 -8.68 0.81 -12.13
N GLU A 352 -8.02 1.06 -11.01
CA GLU A 352 -8.36 2.13 -10.07
C GLU A 352 -7.51 3.38 -10.34
N LEU A 353 -6.26 3.19 -10.78
CA LEU A 353 -5.28 4.27 -10.90
C LEU A 353 -5.70 5.34 -11.92
N TRP A 354 -6.30 4.93 -13.05
CA TRP A 354 -6.80 5.89 -14.04
C TRP A 354 -7.86 6.81 -13.43
N SER A 355 -8.82 6.25 -12.68
CA SER A 355 -9.88 7.01 -12.03
C SER A 355 -9.32 7.96 -10.97
N TYR A 356 -8.38 7.52 -10.14
CA TYR A 356 -7.72 8.42 -9.18
C TYR A 356 -6.97 9.56 -9.86
N PHE A 357 -6.40 9.31 -11.04
CA PHE A 357 -5.67 10.32 -11.77
C PHE A 357 -6.57 11.35 -12.46
N TYR A 358 -7.63 10.91 -13.15
CA TYR A 358 -8.43 11.75 -14.04
C TYR A 358 -9.84 12.11 -13.51
N GLN A 359 -10.43 11.32 -12.61
CA GLN A 359 -11.82 11.52 -12.19
C GLN A 359 -11.94 12.24 -10.84
N ASP A 360 -12.69 13.34 -10.84
CA ASP A 360 -13.15 13.98 -9.61
C ASP A 360 -14.31 13.19 -9.00
N THR A 361 -14.32 13.09 -7.68
CA THR A 361 -15.48 12.63 -6.90
C THR A 361 -16.07 13.80 -6.11
N PRO A 362 -17.28 13.68 -5.54
CA PRO A 362 -17.84 14.74 -4.71
C PRO A 362 -16.98 15.13 -3.50
N SER A 363 -16.11 14.22 -3.02
CA SER A 363 -15.29 14.41 -1.82
C SER A 363 -13.81 14.61 -2.10
N VAL A 364 -13.29 14.15 -3.25
CA VAL A 364 -11.86 14.15 -3.57
C VAL A 364 -11.67 14.49 -5.05
N ARG A 365 -10.84 15.49 -5.34
CA ARG A 365 -10.41 15.83 -6.71
C ARG A 365 -9.36 14.85 -7.24
N SER A 366 -9.32 14.67 -8.55
CA SER A 366 -8.35 13.86 -9.26
C SER A 366 -6.91 14.34 -9.05
N PHE A 367 -5.90 13.48 -9.22
CA PHE A 367 -4.51 13.93 -9.15
C PHE A 367 -4.20 15.01 -10.18
N GLU A 368 -4.71 14.87 -11.41
CA GLU A 368 -4.53 15.88 -12.46
C GLU A 368 -4.95 17.27 -11.99
N HIS A 369 -6.17 17.39 -11.45
CA HIS A 369 -6.68 18.66 -10.95
C HIS A 369 -5.95 19.15 -9.71
N ARG A 370 -5.59 18.26 -8.79
CA ARG A 370 -4.87 18.61 -7.56
C ARG A 370 -3.48 19.16 -7.83
N PHE A 371 -2.77 18.58 -8.79
CA PHE A 371 -1.47 19.09 -9.24
C PHE A 371 -1.62 20.38 -10.04
N ALA A 372 -2.63 20.49 -10.91
CA ALA A 372 -2.93 21.72 -11.64
C ALA A 372 -3.22 22.90 -10.70
N ASP A 373 -4.04 22.68 -9.67
CA ASP A 373 -4.33 23.67 -8.61
C ASP A 373 -3.05 24.13 -7.88
N ALA A 374 -2.04 23.26 -7.82
CA ALA A 374 -0.76 23.53 -7.19
C ALA A 374 0.30 24.14 -8.15
N GLY A 375 -0.03 24.31 -9.44
CA GLY A 375 0.86 24.88 -10.45
C GLY A 375 1.75 23.86 -11.17
N PHE A 376 1.36 22.58 -11.19
CA PHE A 376 2.10 21.50 -11.85
C PHE A 376 1.28 20.89 -13.01
N GLU A 377 1.99 20.35 -14.00
CA GLU A 377 1.40 19.46 -15.00
C GLU A 377 1.63 18.02 -14.53
N ALA A 378 0.58 17.33 -14.08
CA ALA A 378 0.69 15.92 -13.75
C ALA A 378 0.64 15.06 -15.01
N VAL A 379 1.43 13.99 -15.01
CA VAL A 379 1.47 12.98 -16.07
C VAL A 379 1.20 11.62 -15.46
N TYR A 380 0.24 10.89 -16.00
CA TYR A 380 -0.14 9.57 -15.55
C TYR A 380 0.85 8.50 -16.03
N ILE A 381 1.41 7.73 -15.10
CA ILE A 381 2.20 6.53 -15.39
C ILE A 381 1.40 5.32 -14.89
N PRO A 382 0.83 4.47 -15.78
CA PRO A 382 -0.03 3.35 -15.43
C PRO A 382 0.75 2.14 -14.91
N LEU A 383 1.78 2.37 -14.08
CA LEU A 383 2.65 1.33 -13.55
C LEU A 383 2.07 0.74 -12.26
N THR A 384 2.01 -0.58 -12.19
CA THR A 384 1.63 -1.37 -11.02
C THR A 384 2.58 -2.56 -10.84
N ALA A 385 2.46 -3.25 -9.70
CA ALA A 385 3.18 -4.51 -9.49
C ALA A 385 2.80 -5.59 -10.52
N GLU A 386 1.53 -5.60 -10.97
CA GLU A 386 0.99 -6.58 -11.92
C GLU A 386 1.57 -6.40 -13.33
N ASN A 387 1.78 -5.15 -13.74
CA ASN A 387 2.19 -4.84 -15.11
C ASN A 387 3.65 -4.35 -15.22
N ARG A 388 4.48 -4.62 -14.21
CA ARG A 388 5.88 -4.17 -14.17
C ARG A 388 6.71 -4.68 -15.36
N ASP A 389 6.47 -5.91 -15.81
CA ASP A 389 7.28 -6.54 -16.85
C ASP A 389 6.94 -6.00 -18.24
N THR A 390 5.75 -5.39 -18.38
CA THR A 390 5.29 -4.76 -19.61
C THR A 390 5.45 -3.23 -19.55
N ILE A 391 4.72 -2.55 -18.67
CA ILE A 391 4.72 -1.08 -18.53
C ILE A 391 6.06 -0.59 -17.98
N GLY A 392 6.62 -1.27 -16.98
CA GLY A 392 7.92 -0.92 -16.40
C GLY A 392 9.08 -1.08 -17.39
N SER A 393 8.92 -1.92 -18.41
CA SER A 393 9.90 -2.15 -19.49
C SER A 393 9.63 -1.36 -20.77
N ASP A 394 8.50 -0.64 -20.85
CA ASP A 394 8.09 0.05 -22.07
C ASP A 394 8.86 1.37 -22.26
N ALA A 395 9.49 1.51 -23.41
CA ALA A 395 10.33 2.67 -23.74
C ALA A 395 9.54 4.00 -23.76
N TYR A 396 8.25 3.98 -24.10
CA TYR A 396 7.41 5.17 -24.10
C TYR A 396 7.22 5.68 -22.67
N PHE A 397 6.84 4.80 -21.72
CA PHE A 397 6.62 5.22 -20.32
C PHE A 397 7.92 5.65 -19.64
N ALA A 398 9.04 4.98 -19.90
CA ALA A 398 10.36 5.41 -19.42
C ALA A 398 10.76 6.79 -19.99
N SER A 399 10.49 7.05 -21.27
CA SER A 399 10.73 8.35 -21.91
C SER A 399 9.78 9.43 -21.39
N LEU A 400 8.53 9.05 -21.08
CA LEU A 400 7.54 9.95 -20.48
C LEU A 400 8.00 10.41 -19.09
N VAL A 401 8.48 9.50 -18.24
CA VAL A 401 9.13 9.86 -16.96
C VAL A 401 10.35 10.76 -17.21
N SER A 402 11.19 10.43 -18.20
CA SER A 402 12.38 11.24 -18.54
C SER A 402 12.06 12.66 -19.03
N SER A 403 10.84 12.89 -19.51
CA SER A 403 10.33 14.20 -19.95
C SER A 403 9.78 15.06 -18.79
N CYS A 404 9.68 14.50 -17.59
CA CYS A 404 9.22 15.19 -16.39
C CYS A 404 10.36 15.91 -15.67
N HIS A 405 9.99 16.73 -14.68
CA HIS A 405 10.91 17.42 -13.77
C HIS A 405 10.88 16.84 -12.36
N GLY A 406 9.85 16.05 -12.05
CA GLY A 406 9.71 15.33 -10.80
C GLY A 406 8.90 14.06 -10.94
N VAL A 407 9.01 13.21 -9.92
CA VAL A 407 8.18 12.01 -9.74
C VAL A 407 7.46 12.14 -8.40
N TYR A 408 6.19 11.78 -8.38
CA TYR A 408 5.39 11.70 -7.16
C TYR A 408 4.89 10.27 -6.96
N PHE A 409 5.22 9.68 -5.81
CA PHE A 409 4.74 8.38 -5.38
C PHE A 409 3.55 8.52 -4.43
N THR A 410 2.46 7.82 -4.74
CA THR A 410 1.24 7.80 -3.90
C THR A 410 1.43 6.94 -2.65
N GLY A 411 0.44 6.98 -1.74
CA GLY A 411 0.39 6.09 -0.58
C GLY A 411 -0.12 4.69 -0.93
N GLY A 412 -0.11 3.80 0.06
CA GLY A 412 -0.57 2.41 -0.07
C GLY A 412 0.43 1.44 0.54
N ASN A 413 0.91 0.46 -0.23
CA ASN A 413 1.95 -0.48 0.17
C ASN A 413 3.28 -0.18 -0.51
N GLN A 414 4.30 0.15 0.28
CA GLN A 414 5.63 0.54 -0.18
C GLN A 414 6.38 -0.61 -0.91
N SER A 415 6.14 -1.88 -0.54
CA SER A 415 6.79 -3.03 -1.17
C SER A 415 6.32 -3.22 -2.62
N LEU A 416 5.02 -3.04 -2.87
CA LEU A 416 4.46 -3.06 -4.23
C LEU A 416 5.04 -1.94 -5.10
N GLY A 417 5.24 -0.76 -4.51
CA GLY A 417 5.82 0.39 -5.20
C GLY A 417 7.27 0.16 -5.64
N ILE A 418 8.13 -0.35 -4.75
CA ILE A 418 9.51 -0.70 -5.11
C ILE A 418 9.53 -1.83 -6.13
N TYR A 419 8.75 -2.88 -5.88
CA TYR A 419 8.69 -4.04 -6.76
C TYR A 419 8.25 -3.70 -8.19
N ALA A 420 7.29 -2.78 -8.35
CA ALA A 420 6.83 -2.32 -9.66
C ALA A 420 7.92 -1.59 -10.45
N LEU A 421 8.95 -1.05 -9.79
CA LEU A 421 10.08 -0.37 -10.42
C LEU A 421 11.25 -1.33 -10.74
N GLN A 422 11.12 -2.61 -10.40
CA GLN A 422 12.17 -3.61 -10.56
C GLN A 422 11.76 -4.72 -11.52
N ASN A 423 12.74 -5.29 -12.21
CA ASN A 423 12.61 -6.55 -12.93
C ASN A 423 12.56 -7.73 -11.95
N ALA A 424 12.35 -8.94 -12.48
CA ALA A 424 12.31 -10.16 -11.67
C ALA A 424 13.64 -10.51 -10.97
N ASP A 425 14.77 -10.02 -11.45
CA ASP A 425 16.09 -10.19 -10.85
C ASP A 425 16.43 -9.14 -9.78
N GLY A 426 15.55 -8.17 -9.55
CA GLY A 426 15.73 -7.07 -8.59
C GLY A 426 16.43 -5.84 -9.15
N ASP A 427 16.95 -5.89 -10.39
CA ASP A 427 17.48 -4.71 -11.05
C ASP A 427 16.34 -3.76 -11.44
N TRP A 428 16.64 -2.47 -11.55
CA TRP A 428 15.65 -1.48 -11.98
C TRP A 428 15.16 -1.76 -13.40
N ASN A 429 13.84 -1.73 -13.61
CA ASN A 429 13.26 -1.74 -14.95
C ASN A 429 13.45 -0.38 -15.64
N ALA A 430 13.01 -0.25 -16.89
CA ALA A 430 13.24 0.98 -17.67
C ALA A 430 12.61 2.22 -17.02
N VAL A 431 11.42 2.08 -16.41
CA VAL A 431 10.76 3.15 -15.65
C VAL A 431 11.52 3.45 -14.36
N GLY A 432 11.92 2.43 -13.59
CA GLY A 432 12.72 2.59 -12.37
C GLY A 432 14.08 3.25 -12.61
N GLN A 433 14.73 2.94 -13.74
CA GLN A 433 15.95 3.62 -14.17
C GLN A 433 15.68 5.08 -14.56
N ALA A 434 14.59 5.35 -15.30
CA ALA A 434 14.22 6.72 -15.66
C ALA A 434 13.92 7.61 -14.44
N VAL A 435 13.33 7.04 -13.37
CA VAL A 435 13.13 7.72 -12.09
C VAL A 435 14.47 8.15 -11.48
N GLN A 436 15.45 7.25 -11.41
CA GLN A 436 16.77 7.55 -10.84
C GLN A 436 17.54 8.55 -11.70
N ASP A 437 17.49 8.41 -13.03
CA ASP A 437 18.13 9.33 -13.95
C ASP A 437 17.53 10.73 -13.86
N LEU A 438 16.21 10.85 -13.68
CA LEU A 438 15.53 12.13 -13.45
C LEU A 438 16.08 12.81 -12.19
N PHE A 439 16.22 12.06 -11.09
CA PHE A 439 16.79 12.58 -9.84
C PHE A 439 18.25 13.00 -10.02
N ALA A 440 19.07 12.17 -10.66
CA ALA A 440 20.49 12.43 -10.91
C ALA A 440 20.73 13.67 -11.79
N ARG A 441 19.76 14.04 -12.63
CA ARG A 441 19.81 15.27 -13.45
C ARG A 441 19.27 16.52 -12.74
N GLY A 442 18.89 16.43 -11.46
CA GLY A 442 18.41 17.54 -10.65
C GLY A 442 16.89 17.65 -10.50
N GLY A 443 16.15 16.61 -10.89
CA GLY A 443 14.72 16.53 -10.64
C GLY A 443 14.39 16.22 -9.18
N PHE A 444 13.11 16.32 -8.82
CA PHE A 444 12.65 15.98 -7.47
C PHE A 444 11.94 14.62 -7.42
N LEU A 445 12.16 13.89 -6.33
CA LEU A 445 11.34 12.72 -5.98
C LEU A 445 10.56 13.06 -4.73
N ALA A 446 9.24 13.02 -4.81
CA ALA A 446 8.34 13.26 -3.70
C ALA A 446 7.45 12.03 -3.47
N GLY A 447 7.01 11.83 -2.24
CA GLY A 447 6.13 10.72 -1.92
C GLY A 447 5.37 10.94 -0.63
N THR A 448 4.21 10.31 -0.49
CA THR A 448 3.38 10.40 0.72
C THR A 448 3.11 9.02 1.29
N SER A 449 3.14 8.89 2.63
CA SER A 449 2.90 7.60 3.30
C SER A 449 3.87 6.53 2.79
N ALA A 450 3.40 5.44 2.16
CA ALA A 450 4.24 4.45 1.48
C ALA A 450 5.25 5.07 0.50
N GLY A 451 4.83 6.03 -0.31
CA GLY A 451 5.72 6.73 -1.24
C GLY A 451 6.85 7.48 -0.52
N ALA A 452 6.69 7.89 0.74
CA ALA A 452 7.75 8.49 1.53
C ALA A 452 8.77 7.46 2.03
N HIS A 453 8.30 6.27 2.43
CA HIS A 453 9.15 5.15 2.83
C HIS A 453 10.06 4.71 1.68
N MET A 454 9.53 4.68 0.45
CA MET A 454 10.28 4.30 -0.76
C MET A 454 11.47 5.20 -1.07
N LEU A 455 11.50 6.45 -0.58
CA LEU A 455 12.58 7.40 -0.90
C LEU A 455 13.86 7.18 -0.09
N GLY A 456 13.82 6.33 0.94
CA GLY A 456 15.01 5.94 1.71
C GLY A 456 15.70 4.75 1.05
N SER A 457 17.02 4.67 1.17
CA SER A 457 17.78 3.48 0.73
C SER A 457 17.41 2.23 1.52
N VAL A 458 16.99 2.40 2.78
CA VAL A 458 16.46 1.34 3.64
C VAL A 458 14.95 1.50 3.75
N CYS A 459 14.22 0.52 3.22
CA CYS A 459 12.77 0.42 3.33
C CYS A 459 12.39 -0.83 4.16
N PHE A 460 11.15 -0.90 4.63
CA PHE A 460 10.71 -1.99 5.50
C PHE A 460 9.22 -2.29 5.34
N GLN A 461 8.79 -3.50 5.71
CA GLN A 461 7.38 -3.84 5.80
C GLN A 461 6.70 -3.07 6.93
N ASP A 462 5.38 -2.95 6.91
CA ASP A 462 4.68 -2.37 8.06
C ASP A 462 5.01 -3.16 9.34
N ALA A 463 5.08 -2.45 10.46
CA ALA A 463 5.43 -3.02 11.76
C ALA A 463 4.77 -2.26 12.90
N ASP A 464 4.31 -2.95 13.93
CA ASP A 464 3.89 -2.34 15.18
C ASP A 464 5.09 -1.92 16.04
N SER A 465 4.94 -0.82 16.77
CA SER A 465 6.04 -0.31 17.61
C SER A 465 6.22 -1.06 18.91
N HIS A 466 5.15 -1.61 19.49
CA HIS A 466 5.23 -2.45 20.67
C HIS A 466 5.83 -3.79 20.30
N ALA A 467 5.38 -4.42 19.19
CA ALA A 467 5.99 -5.65 18.68
C ALA A 467 7.49 -5.48 18.34
N ALA A 468 7.89 -4.33 17.81
CA ALA A 468 9.30 -4.05 17.52
C ALA A 468 10.20 -3.95 18.76
N LEU A 469 9.63 -3.81 19.97
CA LEU A 469 10.39 -3.87 21.23
C LEU A 469 10.71 -5.31 21.63
N THR A 470 9.80 -6.23 21.34
CA THR A 470 9.93 -7.66 21.69
C THR A 470 10.73 -8.45 20.65
N HIS A 471 10.97 -7.86 19.48
CA HIS A 471 11.76 -8.45 18.40
C HIS A 471 13.06 -7.66 18.18
N ALA A 472 14.16 -8.11 18.76
CA ALA A 472 15.44 -7.38 18.77
C ALA A 472 16.01 -7.07 17.38
N LYS A 473 15.67 -7.86 16.36
CA LYS A 473 16.21 -7.74 15.01
C LYS A 473 15.20 -8.18 13.92
N PRO A 474 14.69 -7.22 13.12
CA PRO A 474 13.98 -7.51 11.88
C PRO A 474 14.76 -8.43 10.96
N THR A 475 14.04 -9.29 10.24
CA THR A 475 14.63 -10.13 9.21
C THR A 475 14.98 -9.31 7.96
N GLU A 476 16.06 -9.71 7.28
CA GLU A 476 16.30 -9.24 5.91
C GLU A 476 15.35 -9.97 4.97
N ALA A 477 14.75 -9.25 4.04
CA ALA A 477 13.84 -9.85 3.10
C ALA A 477 14.25 -9.65 1.65
N VAL A 478 13.90 -10.66 0.86
CA VAL A 478 13.95 -10.59 -0.60
C VAL A 478 12.54 -10.28 -1.09
N LEU A 479 12.40 -9.27 -1.95
CA LEU A 479 11.17 -9.08 -2.70
C LEU A 479 11.00 -10.28 -3.63
N THR A 480 9.97 -11.08 -3.37
CA THR A 480 9.65 -12.24 -4.22
C THR A 480 9.30 -11.79 -5.64
N ALA A 481 9.24 -12.76 -6.56
CA ALA A 481 8.70 -12.59 -7.91
C ALA A 481 7.21 -12.19 -7.97
N ALA A 482 6.58 -11.84 -6.85
CA ALA A 482 5.23 -11.27 -6.75
C ALA A 482 5.18 -9.93 -5.97
N GLY A 483 6.33 -9.36 -5.59
CA GLY A 483 6.40 -8.07 -4.88
C GLY A 483 6.06 -8.12 -3.41
N VAL A 484 5.94 -9.34 -2.89
CA VAL A 484 5.78 -9.62 -1.48
C VAL A 484 7.18 -9.65 -0.88
N VAL A 485 7.37 -8.90 0.19
CA VAL A 485 8.54 -9.04 1.05
C VAL A 485 8.42 -10.38 1.74
N CYS A 486 9.27 -11.35 1.38
CA CYS A 486 9.38 -12.58 2.14
C CYS A 486 10.18 -12.29 3.41
N GLY A 487 9.48 -12.04 4.51
CA GLY A 487 10.06 -11.78 5.83
C GLY A 487 8.98 -11.62 6.88
N GLU A 488 9.40 -11.54 8.13
CA GLU A 488 8.52 -11.26 9.27
C GLU A 488 8.03 -9.80 9.24
N GLU A 489 7.12 -9.45 10.14
CA GLU A 489 6.71 -8.07 10.34
C GLU A 489 7.94 -7.15 10.52
N GLY A 490 7.94 -6.00 9.83
CA GLY A 490 9.10 -5.10 9.81
C GLY A 490 10.32 -5.55 9.01
N ALA A 491 10.24 -6.63 8.24
CA ALA A 491 11.37 -7.06 7.43
C ALA A 491 11.89 -5.98 6.47
N LEU A 492 13.22 -5.89 6.38
CA LEU A 492 13.94 -4.86 5.63
C LEU A 492 14.14 -5.23 4.17
N TYR A 493 14.15 -4.24 3.29
CA TYR A 493 14.53 -4.36 1.88
C TYR A 493 15.02 -3.03 1.32
N GLY A 494 15.64 -3.06 0.13
CA GLY A 494 16.15 -1.84 -0.52
C GLY A 494 15.04 -0.93 -1.03
N GLY A 495 15.10 0.36 -0.70
CA GLY A 495 14.28 1.39 -1.34
C GLY A 495 15.01 2.08 -2.50
N LEU A 496 14.64 3.32 -2.82
CA LEU A 496 15.31 4.11 -3.85
C LEU A 496 16.64 4.68 -3.32
N PRO A 497 17.80 4.39 -3.94
CA PRO A 497 19.12 4.76 -3.43
C PRO A 497 19.50 6.21 -3.80
N CYS A 498 18.58 7.15 -3.60
CA CYS A 498 18.74 8.56 -3.98
C CYS A 498 19.18 9.46 -2.81
N ASP A 499 19.06 8.97 -1.58
CA ASP A 499 19.40 9.67 -0.34
C ASP A 499 20.90 9.97 -0.21
N ALA A 500 21.76 9.00 -0.53
CA ALA A 500 23.21 9.20 -0.53
C ALA A 500 23.63 10.33 -1.49
N ALA A 501 22.96 10.46 -2.63
CA ALA A 501 23.19 11.57 -3.57
C ALA A 501 22.59 12.90 -3.09
N ALA A 502 21.47 12.87 -2.36
CA ALA A 502 20.86 14.08 -1.77
C ALA A 502 21.64 14.64 -0.58
N CYS A 503 22.16 13.77 0.31
CA CYS A 503 22.71 14.22 1.59
C CYS A 503 23.97 13.49 2.07
N GLY A 504 24.52 12.54 1.31
CA GLY A 504 25.73 11.82 1.69
C GLY A 504 25.54 10.75 2.76
N ALA A 505 24.29 10.42 3.11
CA ALA A 505 23.95 9.43 4.12
C ALA A 505 22.83 8.51 3.63
N ALA A 506 22.84 7.25 4.09
CA ALA A 506 21.69 6.37 4.02
C ALA A 506 20.63 6.82 5.03
N LEU A 507 19.39 6.93 4.57
CA LEU A 507 18.23 7.38 5.33
C LEU A 507 17.15 6.29 5.38
N THR A 508 16.47 6.21 6.52
CA THR A 508 15.22 5.47 6.69
C THR A 508 14.10 6.46 6.98
N PHE A 509 12.98 6.38 6.27
CA PHE A 509 11.83 7.24 6.52
C PHE A 509 10.68 6.47 7.15
N ASP A 510 9.97 7.12 8.07
CA ASP A 510 8.67 6.66 8.54
C ASP A 510 7.60 7.76 8.37
N SER A 511 6.35 7.37 8.21
CA SER A 511 5.20 8.23 7.93
C SER A 511 4.09 7.96 8.93
N HIS A 512 3.14 8.89 9.04
CA HIS A 512 2.10 8.90 10.08
C HIS A 512 2.70 8.79 11.49
N PHE A 513 3.89 9.37 11.67
CA PHE A 513 4.82 8.97 12.72
C PHE A 513 4.25 9.15 14.13
N GLY A 514 3.94 10.38 14.53
CA GLY A 514 3.28 10.65 15.82
C GLY A 514 1.87 10.08 15.87
N ALA A 515 1.10 10.19 14.79
CA ALA A 515 -0.30 9.75 14.74
C ALA A 515 -0.47 8.26 15.10
N ARG A 516 0.53 7.42 14.82
CA ARG A 516 0.51 5.98 15.03
C ARG A 516 1.59 5.48 16.01
N GLY A 517 2.21 6.35 16.80
CA GLY A 517 3.16 5.94 17.84
C GLY A 517 4.41 5.22 17.33
N ARG A 518 4.96 5.64 16.18
CA ARG A 518 5.92 4.85 15.39
C ARG A 518 7.40 4.98 15.81
N LEU A 519 7.69 5.50 16.99
CA LEU A 519 9.07 5.79 17.41
C LEU A 519 9.92 4.53 17.62
N ALA A 520 9.40 3.54 18.34
CA ALA A 520 10.19 2.34 18.67
C ALA A 520 10.51 1.53 17.41
N ARG A 521 9.52 1.29 16.53
CA ARG A 521 9.79 0.58 15.27
C ARG A 521 10.84 1.30 14.42
N LEU A 522 10.81 2.63 14.33
CA LEU A 522 11.79 3.37 13.55
C LEU A 522 13.20 3.20 14.12
N CYS A 523 13.36 3.18 15.44
CA CYS A 523 14.65 2.89 16.09
C CYS A 523 15.16 1.48 15.72
N THR A 524 14.27 0.48 15.72
CA THR A 524 14.57 -0.92 15.39
C THR A 524 14.96 -1.09 13.92
N MET A 525 14.24 -0.46 13.00
CA MET A 525 14.54 -0.51 11.56
C MET A 525 15.83 0.23 11.21
N GLN A 526 16.07 1.39 11.84
CA GLN A 526 17.30 2.16 11.66
C GLN A 526 18.54 1.36 12.06
N ARG A 527 18.50 0.71 13.23
CA ARG A 527 19.57 -0.17 13.72
C ARG A 527 19.90 -1.23 12.67
N SER A 528 18.87 -1.92 12.22
CA SER A 528 19.02 -3.16 11.45
C SER A 528 19.39 -2.89 10.00
N GLY A 529 18.87 -1.80 9.41
CA GLY A 529 19.27 -1.33 8.09
C GLY A 529 20.60 -0.55 8.07
N GLY A 530 21.21 -0.30 9.24
CA GLY A 530 22.48 0.41 9.35
C GLY A 530 22.43 1.88 8.90
N ALA A 531 21.25 2.49 8.86
CA ALA A 531 21.08 3.88 8.44
C ALA A 531 21.68 4.84 9.47
N ALA A 532 22.42 5.85 8.98
CA ALA A 532 23.02 6.87 9.85
C ALA A 532 21.95 7.74 10.51
N TYR A 533 20.89 8.04 9.75
CA TYR A 533 19.75 8.80 10.21
C TYR A 533 18.44 8.12 9.85
N ALA A 534 17.46 8.23 10.74
CA ALA A 534 16.09 7.87 10.47
C ALA A 534 15.19 9.07 10.73
N VAL A 535 14.15 9.22 9.92
CA VAL A 535 13.33 10.43 9.88
C VAL A 535 11.86 10.06 9.96
N GLY A 536 11.25 10.32 11.11
CA GLY A 536 9.82 10.17 11.35
C GLY A 536 9.05 11.41 10.94
N LEU A 537 8.08 11.24 10.05
CA LEU A 537 7.29 12.33 9.44
C LEU A 537 5.86 12.28 9.95
N ASP A 538 5.40 13.34 10.61
CA ASP A 538 3.99 13.48 10.96
C ASP A 538 3.12 13.70 9.72
N GLU A 539 1.82 13.43 9.88
CA GLU A 539 0.83 13.73 8.85
C GLU A 539 0.87 15.20 8.42
N ALA A 540 0.55 15.45 7.15
CA ALA A 540 0.60 16.77 6.52
C ALA A 540 1.94 17.52 6.74
N THR A 541 3.04 16.78 6.92
CA THR A 541 4.38 17.30 7.21
C THR A 541 5.43 16.55 6.38
N GLY A 542 6.50 17.24 5.99
CA GLY A 542 7.54 16.67 5.13
C GLY A 542 8.85 17.41 5.26
N ILE A 543 9.93 16.81 4.76
CA ILE A 543 11.27 17.38 4.78
C ILE A 543 11.86 17.35 3.37
N ALA A 544 12.30 18.50 2.86
CA ALA A 544 12.94 18.59 1.56
C ALA A 544 14.46 18.52 1.71
N VAL A 545 15.06 17.45 1.22
CA VAL A 545 16.49 17.15 1.37
C VAL A 545 17.23 17.38 0.05
N THR A 546 18.20 18.28 0.07
CA THR A 546 19.09 18.58 -1.06
C THR A 546 20.39 19.17 -0.56
N GLY A 547 21.52 18.78 -1.17
CA GLY A 547 22.83 19.33 -0.84
C GLY A 547 23.24 19.15 0.63
N GLY A 548 22.85 18.03 1.26
CA GLY A 548 23.16 17.75 2.67
C GLY A 548 22.20 18.37 3.69
N VAL A 549 21.26 19.23 3.26
CA VAL A 549 20.37 19.95 4.18
C VAL A 549 18.91 19.56 3.92
N GLY A 550 18.21 19.15 4.97
CA GLY A 550 16.77 18.95 4.99
C GLY A 550 16.04 20.16 5.55
N THR A 551 15.03 20.69 4.85
CA THR A 551 14.17 21.78 5.36
C THR A 551 12.74 21.29 5.59
N VAL A 552 12.16 21.59 6.77
CA VAL A 552 10.83 21.09 7.16
C VAL A 552 9.70 21.99 6.67
N TYR A 553 8.63 21.37 6.19
CA TYR A 553 7.38 22.01 5.75
C TYR A 553 6.16 21.28 6.31
N GLY A 554 5.03 21.99 6.45
CA GLY A 554 3.75 21.40 6.85
C GLY A 554 3.32 21.71 8.30
N ALA A 555 2.39 20.89 8.81
CA ALA A 555 1.54 21.24 9.96
C ALA A 555 2.03 20.71 11.32
N GLY A 556 2.79 19.61 11.33
CA GLY A 556 3.25 18.88 12.50
C GLY A 556 4.77 18.91 12.66
N THR A 557 5.35 17.78 13.07
CA THR A 557 6.79 17.64 13.33
C THR A 557 7.50 16.69 12.36
N VAL A 558 8.81 16.90 12.26
CA VAL A 558 9.75 15.91 11.72
C VAL A 558 10.69 15.52 12.84
N THR A 559 10.76 14.24 13.17
CA THR A 559 11.68 13.70 14.17
C THR A 559 12.87 13.07 13.47
N VAL A 560 14.09 13.49 13.80
CA VAL A 560 15.33 12.89 13.27
C VAL A 560 16.02 12.12 14.38
N LEU A 561 16.34 10.86 14.12
CA LEU A 561 17.11 9.97 14.98
C LEU A 561 18.54 9.87 14.42
N ASP A 562 19.54 10.25 15.19
CA ASP A 562 20.96 10.16 14.82
C ASP A 562 21.61 8.95 15.49
N ASN A 563 21.96 7.96 14.67
CA ASN A 563 22.45 6.66 15.12
C ASN A 563 23.95 6.63 15.45
N ARG A 564 24.70 7.68 15.09
CA ARG A 564 26.17 7.59 15.01
C ARG A 564 26.86 7.42 16.36
N SER A 565 26.17 7.77 17.45
CA SER A 565 26.65 7.64 18.83
C SER A 565 25.83 6.66 19.68
N ALA A 566 24.80 6.03 19.09
CA ALA A 566 23.91 5.13 19.82
C ALA A 566 24.61 3.80 20.15
N VAL A 567 24.29 3.24 21.31
CA VAL A 567 24.79 1.94 21.76
C VAL A 567 23.61 0.98 21.84
N TYR A 568 23.55 0.01 20.94
CA TYR A 568 22.53 -1.03 20.96
C TYR A 568 22.93 -2.20 21.85
N GLY A 569 21.95 -2.78 22.54
CA GLY A 569 22.15 -4.04 23.24
C GLY A 569 22.29 -5.22 22.28
N ASN A 570 22.57 -6.40 22.83
CA ASN A 570 22.73 -7.62 22.05
C ASN A 570 21.43 -8.05 21.36
N ASP A 571 21.53 -8.95 20.39
CA ASP A 571 20.40 -9.50 19.63
C ASP A 571 19.60 -10.57 20.44
N ASP A 572 19.83 -10.69 21.75
CA ASP A 572 19.56 -11.94 22.50
C ASP A 572 18.12 -12.10 23.03
N SER A 573 17.25 -11.07 22.96
CA SER A 573 15.78 -11.23 22.98
C SER A 573 15.02 -9.94 22.66
N HIS A 574 15.33 -8.85 23.36
CA HIS A 574 14.58 -7.59 23.29
C HIS A 574 15.37 -6.45 22.65
N PHE A 575 14.67 -5.54 22.00
CA PHE A 575 15.28 -4.32 21.49
C PHE A 575 15.70 -3.41 22.64
N SER A 576 16.95 -2.98 22.63
CA SER A 576 17.46 -1.98 23.56
C SER A 576 18.47 -1.07 22.88
N VAL A 577 18.46 0.19 23.28
CA VAL A 577 19.36 1.24 22.79
C VAL A 577 19.66 2.22 23.91
N SER A 578 20.87 2.76 23.93
CA SER A 578 21.27 3.85 24.82
C SER A 578 21.86 4.99 23.99
N ASP A 579 21.67 6.21 24.48
CA ASP A 579 22.24 7.44 23.91
C ASP A 579 21.87 7.69 22.43
N LEU A 580 20.70 7.21 21.98
CA LEU A 580 20.18 7.56 20.66
C LEU A 580 19.79 9.04 20.66
N ARG A 581 20.39 9.83 19.79
CA ARG A 581 20.15 11.27 19.77
C ARG A 581 18.90 11.59 18.96
N VAL A 582 18.00 12.37 19.57
CA VAL A 582 16.70 12.74 19.00
C VAL A 582 16.63 14.25 18.76
N PHE A 583 16.15 14.61 17.58
CA PHE A 583 15.82 15.98 17.20
C PHE A 583 14.36 16.06 16.81
N VAL A 584 13.68 17.13 17.23
CA VAL A 584 12.30 17.41 16.80
C VAL A 584 12.29 18.76 16.10
N LEU A 585 11.92 18.75 14.82
CA LEU A 585 11.90 19.90 13.94
C LEU A 585 10.45 20.24 13.57
N SER A 586 10.20 21.52 13.31
CA SER A 586 8.93 22.00 12.78
C SER A 586 9.16 22.93 11.59
N ALA A 587 8.08 23.38 10.94
CA ALA A 587 8.14 24.16 9.72
C ALA A 587 9.20 25.29 9.76
N GLY A 588 10.04 25.33 8.73
CA GLY A 588 11.13 26.28 8.55
C GLY A 588 12.44 25.93 9.26
N ASP A 589 12.47 24.93 10.13
CA ASP A 589 13.74 24.41 10.65
C ASP A 589 14.46 23.59 9.60
N GLN A 590 15.78 23.46 9.78
CA GLN A 590 16.63 22.64 8.92
C GLN A 590 17.43 21.63 9.74
N PHE A 591 17.76 20.52 9.11
CA PHE A 591 18.72 19.53 9.61
C PHE A 591 19.85 19.38 8.61
N ASP A 592 21.08 19.61 9.05
CA ASP A 592 22.28 19.35 8.26
C ASP A 592 22.73 17.91 8.52
N PHE A 593 22.56 17.04 7.52
CA PHE A 593 22.93 15.63 7.59
C PHE A 593 24.44 15.40 7.50
N THR A 594 25.22 16.40 7.12
CA THR A 594 26.68 16.32 7.07
C THR A 594 27.27 16.53 8.47
N SER A 595 26.83 17.58 9.16
CA SER A 595 27.27 17.87 10.53
C SER A 595 26.46 17.12 11.60
N GLY A 596 25.23 16.72 11.29
CA GLY A 596 24.24 16.20 12.24
C GLY A 596 23.73 17.27 13.19
N THR A 597 23.51 18.48 12.69
CA THR A 597 23.07 19.62 13.50
C THR A 597 21.72 20.15 13.05
N LEU A 598 20.87 20.46 14.01
CA LEU A 598 19.65 21.22 13.80
C LEU A 598 20.00 22.71 13.63
N ILE A 599 19.40 23.34 12.63
CA ILE A 599 19.44 24.79 12.39
C ILE A 599 18.01 25.31 12.56
N ALA A 600 17.75 25.98 13.68
CA ALA A 600 16.43 26.50 13.96
C ALA A 600 16.09 27.69 13.06
N SER A 601 14.83 27.80 12.67
CA SER A 601 14.31 28.96 11.96
C SER A 601 14.56 30.25 12.76
N SER A 602 14.94 31.33 12.08
CA SER A 602 15.12 32.65 12.70
C SER A 602 13.85 33.25 13.30
N ALA A 603 12.68 32.65 13.01
CA ALA A 603 11.40 33.01 13.61
C ALA A 603 11.19 32.42 15.02
N LYS A 604 12.10 31.53 15.49
CA LYS A 604 12.02 30.90 16.81
C LYS A 604 12.99 31.56 17.79
N ALA A 605 12.58 31.63 19.04
CA ALA A 605 13.34 32.23 20.14
C ALA A 605 13.29 31.33 21.38
N SER A 606 14.00 31.69 22.45
CA SER A 606 13.93 30.96 23.71
C SER A 606 12.48 30.87 24.19
N PRO A 607 11.96 29.66 24.47
CA PRO A 607 10.59 29.48 24.90
C PRO A 607 10.41 30.02 26.33
N ALA A 608 9.16 30.32 26.69
CA ALA A 608 8.79 30.36 28.10
C ALA A 608 8.78 28.91 28.62
N GLU A 609 9.32 28.67 29.82
CA GLU A 609 9.20 27.35 30.46
C GLU A 609 7.72 26.99 30.62
N SER A 610 7.36 25.76 30.21
CA SER A 610 6.01 25.24 30.34
C SER A 610 5.78 24.57 31.70
N ALA A 611 4.54 24.13 31.95
CA ALA A 611 4.19 23.28 33.07
C ALA A 611 4.87 21.88 33.00
N ALA A 612 4.50 20.99 33.92
CA ALA A 612 5.00 19.62 34.01
C ALA A 612 4.89 18.86 32.68
N PRO A 613 5.89 18.03 32.34
CA PRO A 613 5.86 17.23 31.11
C PRO A 613 4.67 16.27 31.11
N GLU A 614 4.11 16.03 29.92
CA GLU A 614 3.04 15.06 29.74
C GLU A 614 3.54 13.64 30.03
N GLN A 615 2.70 12.86 30.70
CA GLN A 615 2.97 11.48 31.14
C GLN A 615 1.82 10.60 30.65
N PRO A 616 1.84 10.20 29.35
CA PRO A 616 0.83 9.30 28.83
C PRO A 616 0.92 7.93 29.53
N GLU A 617 -0.20 7.22 29.64
CA GLU A 617 -0.22 5.85 30.16
C GLU A 617 0.63 4.90 29.30
N ASP A 618 0.64 5.16 27.99
CA ASP A 618 1.49 4.49 27.02
C ASP A 618 2.11 5.54 26.08
N PHE A 619 3.45 5.58 26.06
CA PHE A 619 4.22 6.52 25.24
C PHE A 619 4.06 6.30 23.74
N LEU A 620 3.88 5.04 23.32
CA LEU A 620 3.74 4.65 21.91
C LEU A 620 2.27 4.58 21.48
N ALA A 621 1.36 5.11 22.29
CA ALA A 621 -0.04 5.20 21.91
C ALA A 621 -0.23 6.09 20.67
N SER A 622 -1.28 5.77 19.90
CA SER A 622 -1.74 6.60 18.79
C SER A 622 -2.14 8.02 19.22
N GLY A 623 -2.33 8.92 18.26
CA GLY A 623 -2.77 10.28 18.55
C GLY A 623 -1.64 11.23 18.99
N SER A 624 -0.40 10.93 18.58
CA SER A 624 0.79 11.77 18.85
C SER A 624 1.23 11.82 20.31
N ALA A 625 0.93 10.79 21.11
CA ALA A 625 1.36 10.69 22.51
C ALA A 625 2.89 10.87 22.66
N GLN A 626 3.69 10.12 21.89
CA GLN A 626 5.15 10.26 21.86
C GLN A 626 5.62 11.69 21.54
N THR A 627 5.01 12.34 20.54
CA THR A 627 5.43 13.67 20.06
C THR A 627 5.07 14.73 21.09
N ARG A 628 3.87 14.66 21.70
CA ARG A 628 3.45 15.55 22.79
C ARG A 628 4.35 15.39 24.01
N ALA A 629 4.64 14.16 24.41
CA ALA A 629 5.51 13.85 25.55
C ALA A 629 6.92 14.42 25.33
N LEU A 630 7.53 14.22 24.16
CA LEU A 630 8.85 14.78 23.83
C LEU A 630 8.87 16.32 23.84
N LEU A 631 7.85 16.96 23.23
CA LEU A 631 7.76 18.41 23.17
C LEU A 631 7.56 19.05 24.55
N THR A 632 6.63 18.52 25.35
CA THR A 632 6.37 19.03 26.70
C THR A 632 7.55 18.76 27.65
N PHE A 633 8.24 17.62 27.51
CA PHE A 633 9.50 17.37 28.21
C PHE A 633 10.58 18.38 27.84
N ALA A 634 10.77 18.65 26.54
CA ALA A 634 11.75 19.63 26.08
C ALA A 634 11.49 21.04 26.67
N LEU A 635 10.22 21.45 26.78
CA LEU A 635 9.81 22.74 27.32
C LEU A 635 9.81 22.81 28.87
N SER A 636 9.88 21.67 29.55
CA SER A 636 9.89 21.60 31.01
C SER A 636 11.27 21.90 31.63
N GLY A 637 11.32 22.10 32.95
CA GLY A 637 12.58 22.19 33.71
C GLY A 637 13.23 20.84 34.05
N GLU A 638 12.58 19.72 33.74
CA GLU A 638 13.08 18.37 34.06
C GLU A 638 14.31 18.02 33.23
N LYS A 639 15.29 17.34 33.84
CA LYS A 639 16.53 16.91 33.17
C LYS A 639 16.42 15.53 32.52
N SER A 640 15.58 14.67 33.09
CA SER A 640 15.33 13.32 32.60
C SER A 640 13.92 12.90 32.95
N ILE A 641 13.33 12.06 32.11
CA ILE A 641 11.99 11.50 32.31
C ILE A 641 11.98 10.03 31.88
N GLN A 642 11.11 9.24 32.47
CA GLN A 642 10.87 7.85 32.11
C GLN A 642 9.41 7.69 31.73
N TYR A 643 9.18 6.91 30.68
CA TYR A 643 7.86 6.54 30.21
C TYR A 643 7.74 5.02 30.19
N PRO A 644 6.73 4.45 30.86
CA PRO A 644 6.45 3.02 30.76
C PRO A 644 5.81 2.70 29.40
N VAL A 645 6.17 1.54 28.86
CA VAL A 645 5.50 0.94 27.69
C VAL A 645 5.37 -0.55 27.95
N ALA A 646 4.17 -1.08 27.80
CA ALA A 646 3.91 -2.51 27.90
C ALA A 646 3.75 -3.11 26.50
N ALA A 647 4.53 -4.14 26.17
CA ALA A 647 4.47 -4.85 24.89
C ALA A 647 4.51 -6.37 25.13
N ASP A 648 3.55 -7.12 24.57
CA ASP A 648 3.38 -8.57 24.73
C ASP A 648 3.44 -9.08 26.19
N GLY A 649 2.92 -8.29 27.13
CA GLY A 649 2.94 -8.62 28.57
C GLY A 649 4.29 -8.37 29.25
N GLU A 650 5.25 -7.79 28.55
CA GLU A 650 6.53 -7.32 29.07
C GLU A 650 6.54 -5.80 29.24
N GLU A 651 7.36 -5.31 30.17
CA GLU A 651 7.44 -3.89 30.53
C GLU A 651 8.78 -3.33 30.08
N PHE A 652 8.72 -2.26 29.29
CA PHE A 652 9.86 -1.50 28.79
C PHE A 652 9.89 -0.13 29.43
N THR A 653 11.08 0.41 29.60
CA THR A 653 11.26 1.80 30.03
C THR A 653 11.92 2.61 28.93
N LEU A 654 11.22 3.64 28.44
CA LEU A 654 11.81 4.65 27.57
C LEU A 654 12.26 5.82 28.43
N ARG A 655 13.57 6.02 28.54
CA ARG A 655 14.17 7.15 29.25
C ARG A 655 14.59 8.21 28.25
N VAL A 656 14.15 9.45 28.48
CA VAL A 656 14.57 10.62 27.70
C VAL A 656 15.33 11.58 28.59
N GLU A 657 16.49 12.04 28.13
CA GLU A 657 17.38 12.93 28.88
C GLU A 657 17.80 14.15 28.05
N LYS A 658 17.99 15.28 28.72
CA LYS A 658 18.59 16.47 28.12
C LYS A 658 20.12 16.36 28.25
N SER A 659 20.81 16.27 27.12
CA SER A 659 22.28 16.29 27.08
C SER A 659 22.85 17.67 27.43
N ASP A 660 24.17 17.75 27.61
CA ASP A 660 24.86 19.00 27.98
C ASP A 660 24.72 20.12 26.92
N ASP A 661 24.55 19.75 25.64
CA ASP A 661 24.29 20.67 24.53
C ASP A 661 22.79 20.74 24.15
N PHE A 662 21.89 20.31 25.05
CA PHE A 662 20.45 20.42 24.84
C PHE A 662 20.04 21.87 24.54
N SER A 663 19.18 22.03 23.55
CA SER A 663 18.59 23.31 23.20
C SER A 663 17.16 23.14 22.69
N VAL A 664 16.30 24.06 23.12
CA VAL A 664 14.94 24.21 22.60
C VAL A 664 14.68 25.68 22.31
N VAL A 665 14.11 25.94 21.13
CA VAL A 665 13.55 27.23 20.74
C VAL A 665 12.14 27.04 20.21
N SER A 666 11.27 28.02 20.41
CA SER A 666 9.88 27.96 19.97
C SER A 666 9.44 29.19 19.20
N SER A 667 8.40 29.01 18.39
CA SER A 667 7.67 30.06 17.69
C SER A 667 6.55 30.61 18.57
N GLU A 668 6.09 31.83 18.27
CA GLU A 668 4.80 32.33 18.79
C GLU A 668 3.59 31.61 18.17
N LYS A 669 3.80 30.88 17.06
CA LYS A 669 2.76 30.09 16.41
C LYS A 669 2.70 28.68 16.98
N ASN A 670 1.49 28.19 17.16
CA ASN A 670 1.24 26.79 17.49
C ASN A 670 1.24 25.90 16.24
N TYR A 671 1.33 24.58 16.45
CA TYR A 671 1.14 23.61 15.39
C TYR A 671 -0.26 23.71 14.78
N ALA A 672 -0.36 23.43 13.48
CA ALA A 672 -1.65 23.33 12.79
C ALA A 672 -2.25 21.92 12.90
N ALA A 673 -1.42 20.91 13.22
CA ALA A 673 -1.88 19.56 13.52
C ALA A 673 -2.78 19.56 14.77
N SER A 674 -3.96 18.95 14.67
CA SER A 674 -4.99 19.00 15.72
C SER A 674 -4.48 18.50 17.07
N ALA A 675 -3.77 17.36 17.09
CA ALA A 675 -3.22 16.73 18.29
C ALA A 675 -2.15 17.58 19.01
N LEU A 676 -1.55 18.55 18.32
CA LEU A 676 -0.46 19.40 18.81
C LEU A 676 -0.86 20.89 18.87
N SER A 677 -2.11 21.22 18.58
CA SER A 677 -2.55 22.60 18.31
C SER A 677 -2.46 23.55 19.52
N ASP A 678 -2.34 23.00 20.72
CA ASP A 678 -2.09 23.71 21.98
C ASP A 678 -0.61 23.98 22.27
N LEU A 679 0.31 23.36 21.52
CA LEU A 679 1.75 23.49 21.68
C LEU A 679 2.36 24.47 20.67
N PRO A 680 3.36 25.28 21.09
CA PRO A 680 4.11 26.14 20.17
C PRO A 680 4.99 25.28 19.25
N GLN A 681 5.20 25.73 18.01
CA GLN A 681 6.14 25.07 17.10
C GLN A 681 7.56 25.16 17.65
N CYS A 682 8.22 24.02 17.86
CA CYS A 682 9.53 23.96 18.48
C CYS A 682 10.60 23.45 17.51
N ALA A 683 11.84 23.83 17.79
CA ALA A 683 13.03 23.14 17.32
C ALA A 683 13.79 22.62 18.54
N VAL A 684 13.92 21.31 18.67
CA VAL A 684 14.47 20.62 19.83
C VAL A 684 15.69 19.82 19.40
N SER A 685 16.80 20.00 20.10
CA SER A 685 18.06 19.29 19.87
C SER A 685 18.67 18.84 21.19
N GLY A 686 19.51 17.80 21.13
CA GLY A 686 20.21 17.28 22.30
C GLY A 686 19.34 16.51 23.28
N LEU A 687 18.28 15.86 22.80
CA LEU A 687 17.62 14.79 23.55
C LEU A 687 18.38 13.48 23.34
N LEU A 688 18.54 12.71 24.41
CA LEU A 688 19.05 11.34 24.39
C LEU A 688 17.92 10.39 24.78
N LEU A 689 17.67 9.40 23.94
CA LEU A 689 16.70 8.34 24.15
C LEU A 689 17.43 7.04 24.50
N SER A 690 16.97 6.38 25.56
CA SER A 690 17.34 5.02 25.90
C SER A 690 16.10 4.15 26.06
N ILE A 691 16.15 2.92 25.55
CA ILE A 691 15.10 1.91 25.66
C ILE A 691 15.73 0.67 26.29
N SER A 692 15.14 0.18 27.38
CA SER A 692 15.65 -0.94 28.17
C SER A 692 14.56 -1.79 28.79
#